data_AF-A0A7F5RLK1-F1
#
_entry.id   AF-A0A7F5RLK1-F1
#
_cell.length_a   1.000
_cell.length_b   1.000
_cell.length_c   1.000
_cell.angle_alpha   90.00
_cell.angle_beta   90.00
_cell.angle_gamma   90.00
#
_symmetry.space_group_name_H-M   'P 1'
#
loop_
_entity.id
_entity.type
_entity.pdbx_description
1 polymer ?
#
loop_
_entity_poly.entity_id
_entity_poly.type
_entity_poly.pdbx_seq_one_letter_code
_entity_poly.pdbx_strand_id
1 'polypeptide(L)'
;MPAWDSFECLNCDTFYNIKVKDDLNRIFYSNGLFDVQLIQLKNTKCYNNLLYLEVELFMKLVVKAWKQIEEVIFSDYISPVSQTMNLRGEIVNILLSFQECLLINRYENNFLEIQDQLYKSLNLIKKSVFPIHKLNERCLKKIIHAKYERKSPAYVFLHSYLDLQWLILSIVFLASKNEEDIRIQLTNIFKDLIKISYSSHNFFHSNSYTFGCLCIKKMWLKLQLFTENCGISFWDVLNPVLNYDEEFSLWLILNIASLQGINKDMEFVGANSDRIKPNFPIVESQLKSFLKKSIDNKEFLKLLKHVDNLLNYWWINHAKIDLYQILWDYFNKKLNSSFTNEKPFKCIQAFVNFIDQLVSEKFHSCTSSYDYFLHMLAKHLQNNPNHWPRIKGRIYSRLPLHKINEFNEFGLYHIIILFLSLHESVSFEEITSKLLQFLENVSPDRRNSALIWNTYLMLIIFHERKKLSLETVAQPLVQLAEYSSNNRSLYHLLKLYVEGMKYIFNINYGNYRGKIVLLSSWMYKYMLHCKQEELIVLLNFLCNMVRKIQECDEWQPWENVFQINVLPGLRQIALTPDVPVQVGELVALICKYSKDLSKEYVRQFTEETITPRITIQFISFYLNENSDTQILPKDEEISILQAWIRCSLITTNSNTNLSRKVLRLKTFSSCGISSNCDSLHSFIKSLSLNIVPHSSNASLKEVCEICFGHADTWIEKIIKMPTSEELLVHIYAMFGVLFYHCSVLLYNKAKSNCLLSRLTNTLLLPTDFLKGKVPHNFILNALQRTWHLFVQGIFQLDCGNDLYLERLMKDLIVRYLPHLPVNSSPIFKCIENEKLCVFIFEKICTGFLSPNCKSMETSTTKALKIIMASLQNSPTNKNVIIIIQKTLPSVLEVIMFHSNKTVALELLKMIISYSNFSGLHDLIKSSIVSLVEKHLAFNVNNTFQLLSILVKFIPTDVQAILPNLKKQVTLVEQMRGVGFDNTLRRNLDNIEQLLRK
;
A
#
# COMPACT_ATOMS: atom_id res chain seq x y z
N MET A 1 8.90 -24.17 -27.86
CA MET A 1 9.05 -25.62 -28.09
C MET A 1 7.70 -26.28 -27.98
N PRO A 2 7.06 -26.68 -29.09
CA PRO A 2 6.05 -27.72 -29.04
C PRO A 2 6.72 -29.07 -29.30
N ALA A 3 6.53 -29.98 -28.35
CA ALA A 3 6.62 -31.44 -28.43
C ALA A 3 7.24 -32.02 -29.71
N TRP A 4 8.53 -32.35 -29.64
CA TRP A 4 9.17 -33.28 -30.57
C TRP A 4 9.05 -34.74 -30.10
N ASP A 5 8.45 -34.97 -28.93
CA ASP A 5 8.25 -36.27 -28.32
C ASP A 5 6.78 -36.66 -28.32
N SER A 6 6.32 -37.08 -29.49
CA SER A 6 5.23 -38.03 -29.68
C SER A 6 5.01 -38.05 -31.18
N PHE A 7 5.24 -39.17 -31.85
CA PHE A 7 4.35 -39.68 -32.90
C PHE A 7 5.03 -40.91 -33.50
N GLU A 8 4.73 -42.05 -32.87
CA GLU A 8 4.68 -43.34 -33.53
C GLU A 8 3.80 -43.22 -34.78
N CYS A 9 4.41 -42.99 -35.95
CA CYS A 9 3.72 -43.19 -37.21
C CYS A 9 3.88 -44.66 -37.60
N LEU A 10 3.19 -45.54 -36.87
CA LEU A 10 3.06 -46.95 -37.24
C LEU A 10 2.36 -47.03 -38.61
N ASN A 11 3.17 -47.38 -39.62
CA ASN A 11 2.88 -47.81 -40.98
C ASN A 11 2.32 -46.78 -41.98
N CYS A 12 3.25 -46.07 -42.66
CA CYS A 12 3.12 -45.61 -44.05
C CYS A 12 3.81 -46.65 -44.96
N ASP A 13 3.15 -47.81 -45.09
CA ASP A 13 3.37 -48.98 -45.95
C ASP A 13 4.79 -49.23 -46.51
N THR A 14 5.44 -50.21 -45.86
CA THR A 14 6.58 -51.12 -46.19
C THR A 14 7.51 -50.88 -47.39
N PHE A 15 7.15 -50.15 -48.43
CA PHE A 15 8.06 -49.62 -49.45
C PHE A 15 8.70 -48.27 -49.06
N TYR A 16 8.07 -47.47 -48.19
CA TYR A 16 8.60 -46.16 -47.74
C TYR A 16 9.53 -46.22 -46.53
N ASN A 17 9.85 -47.44 -46.07
CA ASN A 17 10.83 -47.71 -45.02
C ASN A 17 12.28 -47.77 -45.54
N ILE A 18 12.51 -47.46 -46.82
CA ILE A 18 13.86 -47.17 -47.30
C ILE A 18 14.33 -45.87 -46.62
N LYS A 19 15.47 -45.92 -45.92
CA LYS A 19 16.00 -44.74 -45.23
C LYS A 19 16.42 -43.73 -46.32
N VAL A 20 16.10 -42.45 -46.15
CA VAL A 20 16.52 -41.36 -47.07
C VAL A 20 18.02 -41.44 -47.41
N LYS A 21 18.83 -41.88 -46.45
CA LYS A 21 20.26 -42.17 -46.60
C LYS A 21 20.55 -43.28 -47.61
N ASP A 22 19.78 -44.37 -47.62
CA ASP A 22 19.95 -45.50 -48.53
C ASP A 22 19.65 -45.10 -49.98
N ASP A 23 18.58 -44.32 -50.21
CA ASP A 23 18.23 -43.81 -51.55
C ASP A 23 19.32 -42.91 -52.13
N LEU A 24 19.87 -42.01 -51.32
CA LEU A 24 20.96 -41.13 -51.76
C LEU A 24 22.27 -41.89 -51.94
N ASN A 25 22.57 -42.85 -51.06
CA ASN A 25 23.75 -43.70 -51.18
C ASN A 25 23.74 -44.54 -52.46
N ARG A 26 22.56 -45.07 -52.84
CA ARG A 26 22.38 -45.79 -54.11
C ARG A 26 22.72 -44.93 -55.32
N ILE A 27 22.37 -43.64 -55.32
CA ILE A 27 22.58 -42.73 -56.46
C ILE A 27 24.02 -42.20 -56.52
N PHE A 28 24.57 -41.75 -55.39
CA PHE A 28 25.83 -40.99 -55.36
C PHE A 28 27.07 -41.84 -55.01
N TYR A 29 26.92 -42.90 -54.21
CA TYR A 29 28.04 -43.61 -53.57
C TYR A 29 28.12 -45.10 -53.90
N SER A 30 27.29 -45.59 -54.82
CA SER A 30 27.31 -46.99 -55.26
C SER A 30 28.54 -47.25 -56.14
N ASN A 31 29.59 -47.83 -55.54
CA ASN A 31 30.82 -48.22 -56.23
C ASN A 31 30.67 -49.57 -56.97
N GLY A 32 29.74 -49.65 -57.93
CA GLY A 32 29.71 -50.72 -58.93
C GLY A 32 29.42 -52.15 -58.44
N LEU A 33 28.99 -52.35 -57.19
CA LEU A 33 28.60 -53.66 -56.64
C LEU A 33 27.09 -53.92 -56.82
N PHE A 34 26.60 -53.80 -58.05
CA PHE A 34 25.27 -54.30 -58.39
C PHE A 34 25.45 -55.56 -59.24
N ASP A 35 25.03 -56.70 -58.70
CA ASP A 35 25.09 -57.96 -59.44
C ASP A 35 24.13 -57.92 -60.63
N VAL A 36 24.54 -58.51 -61.75
CA VAL A 36 23.64 -58.76 -62.87
C VAL A 36 22.61 -59.79 -62.41
N GLN A 37 21.36 -59.36 -62.30
CA GLN A 37 20.26 -60.18 -61.78
C GLN A 37 19.17 -60.31 -62.83
N LEU A 38 18.56 -61.51 -62.87
CA LEU A 38 17.37 -61.76 -63.66
C LEU A 38 16.16 -61.14 -62.96
N ILE A 39 15.63 -60.05 -63.51
CA ILE A 39 14.43 -59.39 -62.99
C ILE A 39 13.21 -59.89 -63.75
N GLN A 40 12.16 -60.27 -63.01
CA GLN A 40 10.86 -60.57 -63.57
C GLN A 40 9.95 -59.34 -63.48
N LEU A 41 9.67 -58.71 -64.61
CA LEU A 41 8.70 -57.63 -64.74
C LEU A 41 7.46 -58.18 -65.44
N LYS A 42 6.37 -58.40 -64.69
CA LYS A 42 5.15 -59.09 -65.18
C LYS A 42 5.47 -60.48 -65.76
N ASN A 43 5.29 -60.64 -67.08
CA ASN A 43 5.47 -61.89 -67.83
C ASN A 43 6.81 -61.93 -68.58
N THR A 44 7.63 -60.88 -68.47
CA THR A 44 8.94 -60.77 -69.15
C THR A 44 10.07 -60.94 -68.12
N LYS A 45 11.00 -61.85 -68.40
CA LYS A 45 12.23 -62.06 -67.62
C LYS A 45 13.38 -61.42 -68.39
N CYS A 46 14.02 -60.42 -67.81
CA CYS A 46 15.14 -59.71 -68.44
C CYS A 46 16.25 -59.48 -67.41
N TYR A 47 17.51 -59.50 -67.85
CA TYR A 47 18.62 -59.12 -66.98
C TYR A 47 18.62 -57.60 -66.78
N ASN A 48 18.87 -57.16 -65.55
CA ASN A 48 18.85 -55.74 -65.19
C ASN A 48 19.78 -54.85 -66.05
N ASN A 49 20.93 -55.37 -66.48
CA ASN A 49 21.86 -54.68 -67.38
C ASN A 49 21.39 -54.56 -68.84
N LEU A 50 20.43 -55.38 -69.29
CA LEU A 50 19.92 -55.39 -70.67
C LEU A 50 18.52 -54.78 -70.81
N LEU A 51 17.95 -54.28 -69.71
CA LEU A 51 16.63 -53.65 -69.69
C LEU A 51 16.49 -52.49 -70.68
N TYR A 52 17.61 -51.84 -71.03
CA TYR A 52 17.58 -50.69 -71.93
C TYR A 52 17.05 -51.03 -73.35
N LEU A 53 17.15 -52.29 -73.79
CA LEU A 53 16.69 -52.74 -75.11
C LEU A 53 15.17 -52.71 -75.27
N GLU A 54 14.42 -52.81 -74.17
CA GLU A 54 12.94 -52.83 -74.16
C GLU A 54 12.34 -51.57 -73.54
N VAL A 55 13.11 -50.48 -73.42
CA VAL A 55 12.71 -49.26 -72.71
C VAL A 55 11.39 -48.71 -73.20
N GLU A 56 11.16 -48.63 -74.51
CA GLU A 56 9.92 -48.06 -75.03
C GLU A 56 8.68 -48.87 -74.61
N LEU A 57 8.77 -50.19 -74.54
CA LEU A 57 7.69 -51.07 -74.11
C LEU A 57 7.36 -50.81 -72.64
N PHE A 58 8.37 -50.85 -71.77
CA PHE A 58 8.19 -50.64 -70.34
C PHE A 58 7.75 -49.21 -70.01
N MET A 59 8.27 -48.19 -70.69
CA MET A 59 7.82 -46.80 -70.52
C MET A 59 6.35 -46.65 -70.92
N LYS A 60 5.89 -47.29 -72.01
CA LYS A 60 4.45 -47.32 -72.38
C LYS A 60 3.60 -48.02 -71.32
N LEU A 61 4.09 -49.10 -70.70
CA LEU A 61 3.41 -49.77 -69.60
C LEU A 61 3.31 -48.88 -68.36
N VAL A 62 4.38 -48.16 -68.01
CA VAL A 62 4.36 -47.19 -66.91
C VAL A 62 3.37 -46.06 -67.18
N VAL A 63 3.35 -45.51 -68.40
CA VAL A 63 2.36 -44.48 -68.80
C VAL A 63 0.93 -45.01 -68.67
N LYS A 64 0.66 -46.24 -69.11
CA LYS A 64 -0.67 -46.86 -69.01
C LYS A 64 -1.08 -47.07 -67.55
N ALA A 65 -0.19 -47.57 -66.71
CA ALA A 65 -0.43 -47.76 -65.28
C ALA A 65 -0.63 -46.42 -64.56
N TRP A 66 0.16 -45.39 -64.90
CA TRP A 66 0.03 -44.05 -64.33
C TRP A 66 -1.33 -43.43 -64.63
N LYS A 67 -1.79 -43.50 -65.89
CA LYS A 67 -3.10 -42.95 -66.28
C LYS A 67 -4.26 -43.57 -65.47
N GLN A 68 -4.20 -44.85 -65.17
CA GLN A 68 -5.18 -45.53 -64.32
C GLN A 68 -5.15 -45.04 -62.86
N ILE A 69 -3.97 -44.75 -62.32
CA ILE A 69 -3.83 -44.14 -60.99
C ILE A 69 -4.29 -42.67 -61.01
N GLU A 70 -4.02 -41.95 -62.09
CA GLU A 70 -4.37 -40.54 -62.29
C GLU A 70 -5.89 -40.31 -62.44
N GLU A 71 -6.62 -41.26 -63.02
CA GLU A 71 -8.09 -41.26 -63.11
C GLU A 71 -8.78 -41.11 -61.75
N VAL A 72 -8.15 -41.56 -60.66
CA VAL A 72 -8.65 -41.42 -59.28
C VAL A 72 -8.91 -39.95 -58.89
N ILE A 73 -8.11 -39.03 -59.43
CA ILE A 73 -8.22 -37.60 -59.11
C ILE A 73 -9.26 -36.92 -60.00
N PHE A 74 -9.21 -37.22 -61.31
CA PHE A 74 -10.02 -36.54 -62.32
C PHE A 74 -11.44 -37.08 -62.45
N SER A 75 -11.67 -38.35 -62.12
CA SER A 75 -12.99 -38.97 -62.12
C SER A 75 -13.53 -39.11 -60.68
N ASP A 76 -14.84 -39.33 -60.56
CA ASP A 76 -15.45 -39.73 -59.29
C ASP A 76 -15.49 -41.27 -59.13
N TYR A 77 -14.75 -41.99 -59.99
CA TYR A 77 -14.69 -43.45 -59.99
C TYR A 77 -13.82 -43.97 -58.84
N ILE A 78 -14.37 -44.90 -58.06
CA ILE A 78 -13.69 -45.53 -56.91
C ILE A 78 -12.98 -46.79 -57.42
N SER A 79 -11.71 -46.66 -57.80
CA SER A 79 -10.87 -47.84 -58.04
C SER A 79 -10.52 -48.53 -56.70
N PRO A 80 -10.52 -49.88 -56.62
CA PRO A 80 -10.08 -50.59 -55.43
C PRO A 80 -8.64 -50.21 -55.04
N VAL A 81 -8.42 -49.91 -53.76
CA VAL A 81 -7.10 -49.51 -53.22
C VAL A 81 -6.04 -50.59 -53.47
N SER A 82 -6.41 -51.87 -53.44
CA SER A 82 -5.51 -52.98 -53.75
C SER A 82 -5.02 -52.95 -55.20
N GLN A 83 -5.89 -52.56 -56.14
CA GLN A 83 -5.54 -52.44 -57.56
C GLN A 83 -4.60 -51.26 -57.80
N THR A 84 -4.89 -50.09 -57.22
CA THR A 84 -4.01 -48.91 -57.35
C THR A 84 -2.67 -49.11 -56.66
N MET A 85 -2.61 -49.83 -55.53
CA MET A 85 -1.35 -50.22 -54.88
C MET A 85 -0.52 -51.18 -55.74
N ASN A 86 -1.15 -52.17 -56.39
CA ASN A 86 -0.45 -53.07 -57.32
C ASN A 86 0.14 -52.29 -58.50
N LEU A 87 -0.63 -51.38 -59.11
CA LEU A 87 -0.15 -50.52 -60.20
C LEU A 87 1.01 -49.61 -59.75
N ARG A 88 0.95 -49.05 -58.54
CA ARG A 88 2.05 -48.28 -57.95
C ARG A 88 3.32 -49.15 -57.83
N GLY A 89 3.19 -50.36 -57.30
CA GLY A 89 4.29 -51.31 -57.16
C GLY A 89 4.94 -51.64 -58.51
N GLU A 90 4.13 -51.85 -59.55
CA GLU A 90 4.62 -52.06 -60.93
C GLU A 90 5.44 -50.86 -61.44
N ILE A 91 4.92 -49.64 -61.30
CA ILE A 91 5.61 -48.41 -61.74
C ILE A 91 6.94 -48.24 -61.02
N VAL A 92 6.94 -48.37 -59.70
CA VAL A 92 8.14 -48.18 -58.86
C VAL A 92 9.19 -49.23 -59.20
N ASN A 93 8.81 -50.51 -59.31
CA ASN A 93 9.75 -51.59 -59.64
C ASN A 93 10.39 -51.41 -61.03
N ILE A 94 9.60 -51.03 -62.05
CA ILE A 94 10.12 -50.79 -63.41
C ILE A 94 11.14 -49.63 -63.40
N LEU A 95 10.79 -48.50 -62.77
CA LEU A 95 11.66 -47.32 -62.77
C LEU A 95 12.91 -47.52 -61.90
N LEU A 96 12.81 -48.21 -60.76
CA LEU A 96 13.97 -48.63 -59.98
C LEU A 96 14.90 -49.55 -60.79
N SER A 97 14.33 -50.50 -61.54
CA SER A 97 15.14 -51.39 -62.39
C SER A 97 15.87 -50.62 -63.49
N PHE A 98 15.28 -49.55 -64.04
CA PHE A 98 15.97 -48.65 -64.97
C PHE A 98 17.04 -47.79 -64.32
N GLN A 99 16.82 -47.35 -63.08
CA GLN A 99 17.84 -46.68 -62.28
C GLN A 99 19.04 -47.61 -62.03
N GLU A 100 18.79 -48.86 -61.65
CA GLU A 100 19.82 -49.89 -61.46
C GLU A 100 20.54 -50.22 -62.76
N CYS A 101 19.83 -50.34 -63.88
CA CYS A 101 20.42 -50.53 -65.22
C CYS A 101 21.45 -49.43 -65.56
N LEU A 102 21.12 -48.16 -65.27
CA LEU A 102 22.05 -47.04 -65.47
C LEU A 102 23.25 -47.10 -64.51
N LEU A 103 23.08 -47.57 -63.29
CA LEU A 103 24.16 -47.68 -62.31
C LEU A 103 25.12 -48.83 -62.63
N ILE A 104 24.61 -49.97 -63.11
CA ILE A 104 25.41 -51.15 -63.52
C ILE A 104 26.25 -50.83 -64.75
N ASN A 105 25.63 -50.26 -65.79
CA ASN A 105 26.30 -50.00 -67.07
C ASN A 105 27.14 -48.72 -67.06
N ARG A 106 27.28 -48.03 -65.91
CA ARG A 106 27.95 -46.72 -65.79
C ARG A 106 29.39 -46.69 -66.31
N TYR A 107 30.06 -47.84 -66.33
CA TYR A 107 31.45 -47.99 -66.75
C TYR A 107 31.61 -48.75 -68.08
N GLU A 108 30.51 -49.08 -68.77
CA GLU A 108 30.54 -49.77 -70.07
C GLU A 108 30.69 -48.80 -71.25
N ASN A 109 31.32 -49.25 -72.34
CA ASN A 109 31.54 -48.42 -73.54
C ASN A 109 30.24 -47.91 -74.19
N ASN A 110 29.14 -48.65 -74.05
CA ASN A 110 27.84 -48.31 -74.66
C ASN A 110 26.97 -47.42 -73.75
N PHE A 111 27.49 -46.98 -72.60
CA PHE A 111 26.73 -46.23 -71.61
C PHE A 111 26.09 -44.95 -72.16
N LEU A 112 26.79 -44.24 -73.05
CA LEU A 112 26.28 -43.00 -73.65
C LEU A 112 25.02 -43.23 -74.50
N GLU A 113 24.95 -44.34 -75.23
CA GLU A 113 23.77 -44.69 -76.03
C GLU A 113 22.59 -45.09 -75.14
N ILE A 114 22.88 -45.84 -74.07
CA ILE A 114 21.91 -46.26 -73.06
C ILE A 114 21.30 -45.03 -72.35
N GLN A 115 22.14 -44.07 -71.96
CA GLN A 115 21.70 -42.80 -71.37
C GLN A 115 20.77 -42.01 -72.29
N ASP A 116 21.17 -41.82 -73.55
CA ASP A 116 20.40 -41.02 -74.52
C ASP A 116 19.05 -41.71 -74.87
N GLN A 117 19.02 -43.05 -74.99
CA GLN A 117 17.79 -43.81 -75.22
C GLN A 117 16.84 -43.70 -74.02
N LEU A 118 17.33 -43.94 -72.81
CA LEU A 118 16.52 -43.83 -71.59
C LEU A 118 16.00 -42.42 -71.38
N TYR A 119 16.81 -41.39 -71.60
CA TYR A 119 16.39 -40.00 -71.48
C TYR A 119 15.27 -39.64 -72.48
N LYS A 120 15.40 -40.05 -73.75
CA LYS A 120 14.37 -39.83 -74.78
C LYS A 120 13.06 -40.52 -74.43
N SER A 121 13.11 -41.77 -73.98
CA SER A 121 11.89 -42.51 -73.62
C SER A 121 11.27 -42.02 -72.31
N LEU A 122 12.07 -41.51 -71.37
CA LEU A 122 11.57 -40.92 -70.12
C LEU A 122 10.80 -39.61 -70.34
N ASN A 123 11.04 -38.91 -71.46
CA ASN A 123 10.21 -37.80 -71.89
C ASN A 123 8.75 -38.21 -72.21
N LEU A 124 8.49 -39.48 -72.56
CA LEU A 124 7.12 -39.99 -72.72
C LEU A 124 6.37 -39.97 -71.38
N ILE A 125 7.04 -40.38 -70.29
CA ILE A 125 6.47 -40.32 -68.94
C ILE A 125 6.27 -38.87 -68.52
N LYS A 126 7.30 -38.02 -68.63
CA LYS A 126 7.22 -36.59 -68.26
C LYS A 126 6.06 -35.86 -68.96
N LYS A 127 5.81 -36.16 -70.24
CA LYS A 127 4.68 -35.57 -70.99
C LYS A 127 3.31 -36.14 -70.58
N SER A 128 3.28 -37.35 -70.04
CA SER A 128 2.05 -38.04 -69.66
C SER A 128 1.56 -37.73 -68.24
N VAL A 129 2.48 -37.34 -67.34
CA VAL A 129 2.15 -37.06 -65.94
C VAL A 129 1.62 -35.63 -65.83
N PHE A 130 0.37 -35.46 -65.38
CA PHE A 130 -0.19 -34.14 -65.18
C PHE A 130 0.40 -33.48 -63.91
N PRO A 131 1.00 -32.28 -64.00
CA PRO A 131 1.58 -31.62 -62.84
C PRO A 131 0.53 -31.19 -61.80
N ILE A 132 0.81 -31.41 -60.52
CA ILE A 132 -0.12 -31.08 -59.42
C ILE A 132 -0.40 -29.57 -59.36
N HIS A 133 0.59 -28.73 -59.63
CA HIS A 133 0.44 -27.27 -59.61
C HIS A 133 -0.55 -26.74 -60.66
N LYS A 134 -0.90 -27.55 -61.68
CA LYS A 134 -1.90 -27.23 -62.71
C LYS A 134 -3.29 -27.79 -62.40
N LEU A 135 -3.46 -28.55 -61.32
CA LEU A 135 -4.76 -29.10 -60.91
C LEU A 135 -5.71 -27.99 -60.44
N ASN A 136 -7.00 -28.20 -60.68
CA ASN A 136 -8.05 -27.33 -60.15
C ASN A 136 -8.26 -27.55 -58.63
N GLU A 137 -8.94 -26.61 -57.99
CA GLU A 137 -9.15 -26.65 -56.53
C GLU A 137 -9.93 -27.89 -56.06
N ARG A 138 -10.88 -28.40 -56.86
CA ARG A 138 -11.65 -29.61 -56.53
C ARG A 138 -10.74 -30.83 -56.41
N CYS A 139 -9.84 -31.02 -57.37
CA CYS A 139 -8.87 -32.11 -57.36
C CYS A 139 -7.86 -31.96 -56.21
N LEU A 140 -7.38 -30.74 -55.96
CA LEU A 140 -6.47 -30.45 -54.84
C LEU A 140 -7.13 -30.74 -53.48
N LYS A 141 -8.42 -30.43 -53.31
CA LYS A 141 -9.17 -30.79 -52.10
C LYS A 141 -9.23 -32.30 -51.88
N LYS A 142 -9.42 -33.11 -52.92
CA LYS A 142 -9.37 -34.59 -52.82
C LYS A 142 -8.00 -35.06 -52.27
N ILE A 143 -6.91 -34.50 -52.79
CA ILE A 143 -5.53 -34.81 -52.34
C ILE A 143 -5.31 -34.38 -50.87
N ILE A 144 -5.84 -33.22 -50.47
CA ILE A 144 -5.67 -32.68 -49.13
C ILE A 144 -6.49 -33.45 -48.09
N HIS A 145 -7.71 -33.91 -48.41
CA HIS A 145 -8.53 -34.72 -47.50
C HIS A 145 -8.01 -36.15 -47.36
N ALA A 146 -7.42 -36.71 -48.41
CA ALA A 146 -6.82 -38.04 -48.42
C ALA A 146 -5.74 -38.27 -47.35
N LYS A 147 -5.23 -37.19 -46.73
CA LYS A 147 -4.26 -37.22 -45.62
C LYS A 147 -4.71 -38.03 -44.41
N TYR A 148 -6.01 -38.09 -44.15
CA TYR A 148 -6.57 -38.77 -42.95
C TYR A 148 -7.09 -40.18 -43.25
N GLU A 149 -7.22 -40.55 -44.52
CA GLU A 149 -7.74 -41.84 -44.95
C GLU A 149 -6.67 -42.62 -45.73
N ARG A 150 -5.85 -43.42 -45.02
CA ARG A 150 -4.78 -44.25 -45.60
C ARG A 150 -5.27 -45.26 -46.64
N LYS A 151 -6.57 -45.61 -46.57
CA LYS A 151 -7.26 -46.48 -47.54
C LYS A 151 -8.00 -45.69 -48.62
N SER A 152 -7.70 -44.40 -48.81
CA SER A 152 -8.27 -43.65 -49.91
C SER A 152 -7.42 -43.84 -51.18
N PRO A 153 -8.02 -44.06 -52.35
CA PRO A 153 -7.29 -44.08 -53.62
C PRO A 153 -6.48 -42.80 -53.87
N ALA A 154 -6.97 -41.64 -53.39
CA ALA A 154 -6.27 -40.36 -53.49
C ALA A 154 -4.98 -40.31 -52.64
N TYR A 155 -4.93 -41.04 -51.52
CA TYR A 155 -3.70 -41.22 -50.74
C TYR A 155 -2.67 -42.02 -51.55
N VAL A 156 -3.10 -43.11 -52.20
CA VAL A 156 -2.24 -43.91 -53.09
C VAL A 156 -1.74 -43.08 -54.27
N PHE A 157 -2.59 -42.26 -54.89
CA PHE A 157 -2.19 -41.33 -55.95
C PHE A 157 -1.07 -40.39 -55.49
N LEU A 158 -1.24 -39.70 -54.35
CA LEU A 158 -0.25 -38.74 -53.86
C LEU A 158 1.11 -39.41 -53.61
N HIS A 159 1.13 -40.58 -52.99
CA HIS A 159 2.37 -41.30 -52.71
C HIS A 159 3.01 -41.85 -53.99
N SER A 160 2.20 -42.37 -54.92
CA SER A 160 2.68 -42.78 -56.25
C SER A 160 3.29 -41.61 -57.02
N TYR A 161 2.68 -40.43 -56.92
CA TYR A 161 3.20 -39.21 -57.53
C TYR A 161 4.57 -38.82 -56.96
N LEU A 162 4.72 -38.80 -55.64
CA LEU A 162 5.99 -38.47 -54.99
C LEU A 162 7.11 -39.45 -55.38
N ASP A 163 6.80 -40.75 -55.42
CA ASP A 163 7.75 -41.78 -55.85
C ASP A 163 8.15 -41.61 -57.31
N LEU A 164 7.17 -41.39 -58.18
CA LEU A 164 7.38 -41.16 -59.59
C LEU A 164 8.28 -39.95 -59.83
N GLN A 165 8.01 -38.82 -59.15
CA GLN A 165 8.83 -37.60 -59.27
C GLN A 165 10.26 -37.80 -58.75
N TRP A 166 10.44 -38.51 -57.63
CA TRP A 166 11.76 -38.84 -57.10
C TRP A 166 12.55 -39.73 -58.07
N LEU A 167 11.93 -40.78 -58.59
CA LEU A 167 12.56 -41.71 -59.53
C LEU A 167 12.88 -41.02 -60.85
N ILE A 168 11.96 -40.22 -61.40
CA ILE A 168 12.21 -39.39 -62.59
C ILE A 168 13.40 -38.46 -62.36
N LEU A 169 13.46 -37.74 -61.24
CA LEU A 169 14.59 -36.86 -60.92
C LEU A 169 15.90 -37.64 -60.86
N SER A 170 15.91 -38.79 -60.20
CA SER A 170 17.10 -39.62 -60.06
C SER A 170 17.60 -40.21 -61.38
N ILE A 171 16.68 -40.66 -62.26
CA ILE A 171 17.03 -41.17 -63.59
C ILE A 171 17.50 -40.02 -64.48
N VAL A 172 16.86 -38.84 -64.41
CA VAL A 172 17.31 -37.64 -65.13
C VAL A 172 18.71 -37.22 -64.71
N PHE A 173 19.04 -37.32 -63.42
CA PHE A 173 20.40 -37.07 -62.93
C PHE A 173 21.42 -38.07 -63.47
N LEU A 174 21.07 -39.35 -63.57
CA LEU A 174 21.96 -40.39 -64.08
C LEU A 174 22.06 -40.41 -65.61
N ALA A 175 21.04 -39.93 -66.33
CA ALA A 175 20.93 -40.02 -67.79
C ALA A 175 21.16 -38.69 -68.53
N SER A 176 20.88 -37.53 -67.93
CA SER A 176 21.11 -36.22 -68.59
C SER A 176 22.55 -35.75 -68.42
N LYS A 177 23.08 -35.11 -69.47
CA LYS A 177 24.38 -34.45 -69.49
C LYS A 177 24.31 -32.97 -69.05
N ASN A 178 23.11 -32.40 -68.97
CA ASN A 178 22.89 -30.96 -68.74
C ASN A 178 22.31 -30.69 -67.35
N GLU A 179 22.98 -29.84 -66.58
CA GLU A 179 22.49 -29.37 -65.27
C GLU A 179 21.12 -28.67 -65.38
N GLU A 180 20.84 -28.02 -66.52
CA GLU A 180 19.56 -27.37 -66.80
C GLU A 180 18.36 -28.34 -66.74
N ASP A 181 18.51 -29.57 -67.23
CA ASP A 181 17.42 -30.55 -67.19
C ASP A 181 17.06 -30.95 -65.76
N ILE A 182 18.08 -31.07 -64.90
CA ILE A 182 17.91 -31.36 -63.47
C ILE A 182 17.21 -30.16 -62.81
N ARG A 183 17.65 -28.93 -63.10
CA ARG A 183 17.03 -27.69 -62.58
C ARG A 183 15.57 -27.57 -63.02
N ILE A 184 15.22 -27.91 -64.26
CA ILE A 184 13.84 -27.89 -64.75
C ILE A 184 12.98 -28.90 -63.99
N GLN A 185 13.46 -30.13 -63.77
CA GLN A 185 12.72 -31.11 -62.98
C GLN A 185 12.54 -30.69 -61.52
N LEU A 186 13.60 -30.21 -60.88
CA LEU A 186 13.53 -29.66 -59.52
C LEU A 186 12.52 -28.51 -59.42
N THR A 187 12.52 -27.61 -60.40
CA THR A 187 11.57 -26.49 -60.48
C THR A 187 10.13 -26.97 -60.53
N ASN A 188 9.82 -28.01 -61.33
CA ASN A 188 8.47 -28.57 -61.40
C ASN A 188 8.07 -29.22 -60.08
N ILE A 189 8.94 -30.02 -59.49
CA ILE A 189 8.68 -30.67 -58.19
C ILE A 189 8.44 -29.62 -57.11
N PHE A 190 9.23 -28.53 -57.07
CA PHE A 190 9.00 -27.44 -56.14
C PHE A 190 7.65 -26.73 -56.37
N LYS A 191 7.26 -26.47 -57.63
CA LYS A 191 5.91 -25.92 -57.94
C LYS A 191 4.81 -26.80 -57.36
N ASP A 192 4.93 -28.11 -57.53
CA ASP A 192 3.95 -29.09 -57.06
C ASP A 192 3.89 -29.13 -55.53
N LEU A 193 5.04 -29.23 -54.86
CA LEU A 193 5.11 -29.27 -53.39
C LEU A 193 4.64 -27.95 -52.76
N ILE A 194 5.02 -26.80 -53.32
CA ILE A 194 4.57 -25.49 -52.83
C ILE A 194 3.04 -25.38 -53.00
N LYS A 195 2.46 -25.79 -54.13
CA LYS A 195 1.00 -25.74 -54.33
C LYS A 195 0.27 -26.61 -53.31
N ILE A 196 0.77 -27.82 -53.02
CA ILE A 196 0.20 -28.70 -51.99
C ILE A 196 0.25 -28.03 -50.61
N SER A 197 1.40 -27.47 -50.24
CA SER A 197 1.57 -26.76 -48.98
C SER A 197 0.67 -25.53 -48.87
N TYR A 198 0.56 -24.73 -49.93
CA TYR A 198 -0.27 -23.52 -49.98
C TYR A 198 -1.76 -23.84 -49.81
N SER A 199 -2.26 -24.81 -50.58
CA SER A 199 -3.66 -25.22 -50.48
C SER A 199 -3.96 -25.87 -49.13
N SER A 200 -2.98 -26.53 -48.49
CA SER A 200 -3.13 -27.05 -47.12
C SER A 200 -3.19 -25.94 -46.07
N HIS A 201 -2.35 -24.91 -46.19
CA HIS A 201 -2.28 -23.77 -45.28
C HIS A 201 -3.61 -23.01 -45.23
N ASN A 202 -4.17 -22.72 -46.41
CA ASN A 202 -5.45 -22.01 -46.52
C ASN A 202 -6.64 -22.84 -46.04
N PHE A 203 -6.59 -24.17 -46.16
CA PHE A 203 -7.72 -25.03 -45.82
C PHE A 203 -7.87 -25.27 -44.31
N PHE A 204 -6.77 -25.39 -43.57
CA PHE A 204 -6.80 -25.77 -42.15
C PHE A 204 -6.64 -24.61 -41.16
N HIS A 205 -6.39 -23.37 -41.62
CA HIS A 205 -6.33 -22.13 -40.82
C HIS A 205 -5.90 -22.32 -39.34
N SER A 206 -4.76 -22.96 -39.09
CA SER A 206 -4.00 -23.00 -37.81
C SER A 206 -3.15 -24.26 -37.71
N ASN A 207 -1.85 -24.08 -37.35
CA ASN A 207 -0.88 -24.98 -36.70
C ASN A 207 -0.90 -26.52 -36.89
N SER A 208 -1.61 -27.06 -37.86
CA SER A 208 -1.68 -28.49 -38.13
C SER A 208 -0.66 -28.85 -39.22
N TYR A 209 0.40 -29.54 -38.80
CA TYR A 209 1.46 -30.17 -39.60
C TYR A 209 1.86 -29.46 -40.90
N THR A 210 2.97 -28.72 -40.88
CA THR A 210 3.48 -27.96 -42.04
C THR A 210 3.49 -28.72 -43.36
N PHE A 211 3.91 -29.98 -43.33
CA PHE A 211 4.05 -30.78 -44.54
C PHE A 211 2.81 -31.63 -44.85
N GLY A 212 1.81 -31.67 -43.96
CA GLY A 212 0.56 -32.44 -44.10
C GLY A 212 0.70 -33.97 -44.14
N CYS A 213 1.85 -34.50 -44.56
CA CYS A 213 2.22 -35.90 -44.61
C CYS A 213 3.74 -36.03 -44.37
N LEU A 214 4.16 -37.09 -43.66
CA LEU A 214 5.58 -37.38 -43.43
C LEU A 214 6.34 -37.61 -44.75
N CYS A 215 5.70 -38.16 -45.78
CA CYS A 215 6.31 -38.40 -47.09
C CYS A 215 6.64 -37.09 -47.82
N ILE A 216 5.82 -36.05 -47.67
CA ILE A 216 6.10 -34.71 -48.19
C ILE A 216 7.29 -34.10 -47.43
N LYS A 217 7.34 -34.24 -46.10
CA LYS A 217 8.49 -33.83 -45.28
C LYS A 217 9.77 -34.54 -45.72
N LYS A 218 9.71 -35.87 -45.92
CA LYS A 218 10.82 -36.68 -46.42
C LYS A 218 11.24 -36.25 -47.83
N MET A 219 10.30 -35.92 -48.71
CA MET A 219 10.59 -35.43 -50.06
C MET A 219 11.36 -34.11 -50.02
N TRP A 220 10.92 -33.13 -49.21
CA TRP A 220 11.68 -31.88 -49.02
C TRP A 220 13.10 -32.12 -48.52
N LEU A 221 13.27 -33.01 -47.54
CA LEU A 221 14.59 -33.38 -47.02
C LEU A 221 15.46 -34.08 -48.08
N LYS A 222 14.88 -35.02 -48.84
CA LYS A 222 15.55 -35.71 -49.96
C LYS A 222 16.05 -34.71 -51.00
N LEU A 223 15.22 -33.73 -51.38
CA LEU A 223 15.59 -32.70 -52.36
C LEU A 223 16.70 -31.77 -51.85
N GLN A 224 16.69 -31.40 -50.57
CA GLN A 224 17.79 -30.64 -49.96
C GLN A 224 19.12 -31.43 -50.02
N LEU A 225 19.12 -32.67 -49.56
CA LEU A 225 20.33 -33.51 -49.58
C LEU A 225 20.79 -33.84 -51.00
N PHE A 226 19.85 -34.05 -51.93
CA PHE A 226 20.14 -34.28 -53.34
C PHE A 226 20.84 -33.07 -53.97
N THR A 227 20.28 -31.86 -53.80
CA THR A 227 20.88 -30.63 -54.33
C THR A 227 22.25 -30.33 -53.70
N GLU A 228 22.42 -30.60 -52.40
CA GLU A 228 23.72 -30.52 -51.71
C GLU A 228 24.78 -31.45 -52.33
N ASN A 229 24.42 -32.69 -52.68
CA ASN A 229 25.34 -33.65 -53.32
C ASN A 229 25.58 -33.31 -54.80
N CYS A 230 24.61 -32.73 -55.51
CA CYS A 230 24.77 -32.31 -56.91
C CYS A 230 25.56 -30.99 -57.08
N GLY A 231 25.86 -30.26 -56.00
CA GLY A 231 26.45 -28.92 -56.08
C GLY A 231 25.49 -27.83 -56.57
N ILE A 232 24.19 -28.13 -56.73
CA ILE A 232 23.16 -27.17 -57.13
C ILE A 232 22.67 -26.43 -55.88
N SER A 233 22.60 -25.10 -55.93
CA SER A 233 22.02 -24.31 -54.83
C SER A 233 20.51 -24.56 -54.73
N PHE A 234 20.08 -25.19 -53.64
CA PHE A 234 18.67 -25.45 -53.34
C PHE A 234 17.80 -24.18 -53.40
N TRP A 235 18.28 -23.10 -52.78
CA TRP A 235 17.54 -21.84 -52.70
C TRP A 235 17.44 -21.13 -54.05
N ASP A 236 18.45 -21.25 -54.91
CA ASP A 236 18.43 -20.61 -56.24
C ASP A 236 17.35 -21.20 -57.16
N VAL A 237 17.02 -22.48 -56.96
CA VAL A 237 15.95 -23.16 -57.71
C VAL A 237 14.58 -22.91 -57.04
N LEU A 238 14.52 -22.82 -55.71
CA LEU A 238 13.28 -22.59 -54.97
C LEU A 238 12.77 -21.15 -55.08
N ASN A 239 13.65 -20.16 -54.94
CA ASN A 239 13.29 -18.74 -54.82
C ASN A 239 12.47 -18.22 -56.01
N PRO A 240 12.81 -18.52 -57.29
CA PRO A 240 12.01 -18.06 -58.44
C PRO A 240 10.60 -18.66 -58.49
N VAL A 241 10.37 -19.78 -57.82
CA VAL A 241 9.10 -20.51 -57.81
C VAL A 241 8.18 -20.05 -56.68
N LEU A 242 8.74 -19.50 -55.59
CA LEU A 242 8.02 -19.06 -54.42
C LEU A 242 7.35 -17.69 -54.64
N ASN A 243 6.37 -17.64 -55.53
CA ASN A 243 5.57 -16.45 -55.82
C ASN A 243 4.17 -16.55 -55.20
N TYR A 244 4.11 -16.49 -53.88
CA TYR A 244 2.88 -16.59 -53.07
C TYR A 244 2.85 -15.47 -52.02
N ASP A 245 1.77 -15.40 -51.24
CA ASP A 245 1.60 -14.41 -50.17
C ASP A 245 2.79 -14.42 -49.21
N GLU A 246 3.13 -13.24 -48.67
CA GLU A 246 4.36 -13.06 -47.88
C GLU A 246 4.35 -13.91 -46.60
N GLU A 247 3.21 -14.03 -45.93
CA GLU A 247 3.04 -14.81 -44.70
C GLU A 247 3.25 -16.30 -44.95
N PHE A 248 2.60 -16.86 -45.98
CA PHE A 248 2.79 -18.25 -46.38
C PHE A 248 4.23 -18.54 -46.80
N SER A 249 4.83 -17.63 -47.59
CA SER A 249 6.20 -17.80 -48.07
C SER A 249 7.20 -17.91 -46.91
N LEU A 250 7.10 -17.01 -45.92
CA LEU A 250 7.95 -17.04 -44.73
C LEU A 250 7.66 -18.24 -43.81
N TRP A 251 6.39 -18.61 -43.67
CA TRP A 251 6.00 -19.83 -42.97
C TRP A 251 6.62 -21.08 -43.62
N LEU A 252 6.53 -21.21 -44.95
CA LEU A 252 7.10 -22.34 -45.66
C LEU A 252 8.63 -22.38 -45.53
N ILE A 253 9.29 -21.22 -45.70
CA ILE A 253 10.75 -21.11 -45.52
C ILE A 253 11.18 -21.53 -44.13
N LEU A 254 10.50 -21.09 -43.08
CA LEU A 254 10.79 -21.51 -41.70
C LEU A 254 10.82 -23.02 -41.56
N ASN A 255 9.83 -23.69 -42.13
CA ASN A 255 9.71 -25.12 -41.99
C ASN A 255 10.67 -25.89 -42.89
N ILE A 256 10.95 -25.41 -44.10
CA ILE A 256 11.99 -25.99 -44.97
C ILE A 256 13.37 -25.81 -44.33
N ALA A 257 13.67 -24.64 -43.75
CA ALA A 257 14.91 -24.38 -43.04
C ALA A 257 15.08 -25.32 -41.83
N SER A 258 14.00 -25.63 -41.10
CA SER A 258 14.07 -26.57 -39.98
C SER A 258 14.56 -27.97 -40.35
N LEU A 259 14.39 -28.40 -41.61
CA LEU A 259 14.88 -29.69 -42.11
C LEU A 259 16.41 -29.73 -42.26
N GLN A 260 17.07 -28.58 -42.37
CA GLN A 260 18.53 -28.49 -42.38
C GLN A 260 19.13 -28.85 -41.02
N GLY A 261 18.33 -28.87 -39.94
CA GLY A 261 18.74 -29.35 -38.63
C GLY A 261 18.96 -30.87 -38.54
N ILE A 262 18.63 -31.62 -39.58
CA ILE A 262 18.95 -33.05 -39.70
C ILE A 262 20.31 -33.19 -40.35
N ASN A 263 21.29 -33.86 -39.73
CA ASN A 263 22.63 -34.06 -40.29
C ASN A 263 22.62 -35.10 -41.43
N LYS A 264 23.79 -35.35 -42.04
CA LYS A 264 23.95 -36.36 -43.11
C LYS A 264 23.72 -37.79 -42.64
N ASP A 265 23.82 -38.04 -41.33
CA ASP A 265 23.54 -39.33 -40.70
C ASP A 265 22.08 -39.55 -40.34
N MET A 266 21.20 -38.61 -40.73
CA MET A 266 19.77 -38.62 -40.47
C MET A 266 19.39 -38.41 -39.00
N GLU A 267 20.29 -37.84 -38.20
CA GLU A 267 20.06 -37.47 -36.81
C GLU A 267 19.69 -35.98 -36.71
N PHE A 268 18.80 -35.65 -35.78
CA PHE A 268 18.40 -34.26 -35.55
C PHE A 268 19.38 -33.57 -34.58
N VAL A 269 20.20 -32.66 -35.10
CA VAL A 269 21.22 -31.90 -34.37
C VAL A 269 20.79 -30.45 -34.11
N GLY A 270 19.63 -30.04 -34.66
CA GLY A 270 19.06 -28.72 -34.45
C GLY A 270 19.84 -27.61 -35.16
N ALA A 271 19.91 -26.42 -34.56
CA ALA A 271 20.54 -25.24 -35.15
C ALA A 271 22.08 -25.32 -35.29
N ASN A 272 22.70 -26.39 -34.78
CA ASN A 272 24.14 -26.63 -34.86
C ASN A 272 24.54 -27.47 -36.09
N SER A 273 23.60 -27.79 -36.97
CA SER A 273 23.89 -28.57 -38.18
C SER A 273 24.70 -27.78 -39.20
N ASP A 274 25.80 -28.36 -39.69
CA ASP A 274 26.65 -27.79 -40.74
C ASP A 274 25.93 -27.60 -42.10
N ARG A 275 24.76 -28.21 -42.26
CA ARG A 275 23.93 -28.09 -43.48
C ARG A 275 23.16 -26.77 -43.55
N ILE A 276 23.10 -26.01 -42.46
CA ILE A 276 22.31 -24.78 -42.40
C ILE A 276 22.89 -23.75 -43.36
N LYS A 277 22.12 -23.42 -44.39
CA LYS A 277 22.45 -22.38 -45.37
C LYS A 277 21.31 -21.35 -45.35
N PRO A 278 21.55 -20.14 -44.82
CA PRO A 278 20.48 -19.15 -44.66
C PRO A 278 20.06 -18.55 -46.01
N ASN A 279 18.77 -18.25 -46.15
CA ASN A 279 18.20 -17.64 -47.35
C ASN A 279 17.70 -16.22 -47.05
N PHE A 280 18.64 -15.31 -46.78
CA PHE A 280 18.32 -13.91 -46.50
C PHE A 280 17.65 -13.15 -47.66
N PRO A 281 18.02 -13.35 -48.95
CA PRO A 281 17.46 -12.55 -50.05
C PRO A 281 15.94 -12.63 -50.16
N ILE A 282 15.36 -13.83 -50.04
CA ILE A 282 13.91 -14.00 -50.10
C ILE A 282 13.22 -13.43 -48.85
N VAL A 283 13.82 -13.59 -47.67
CA VAL A 283 13.25 -13.03 -46.43
C VAL A 283 13.23 -11.50 -46.51
N GLU A 284 14.31 -10.91 -47.02
CA GLU A 284 14.41 -9.48 -47.27
C GLU A 284 13.39 -8.98 -48.30
N SER A 285 13.24 -9.67 -49.43
CA SER A 285 12.29 -9.27 -50.48
C SER A 285 10.83 -9.40 -50.01
N GLN A 286 10.49 -10.50 -49.33
CA GLN A 286 9.14 -10.74 -48.80
C GLN A 286 8.82 -9.74 -47.68
N LEU A 287 9.77 -9.48 -46.78
CA LEU A 287 9.58 -8.48 -45.73
C LEU A 287 9.41 -7.07 -46.32
N LYS A 288 10.23 -6.67 -47.29
CA LYS A 288 10.08 -5.37 -47.98
C LYS A 288 8.76 -5.26 -48.74
N SER A 289 8.29 -6.35 -49.36
CA SER A 289 6.97 -6.39 -50.02
C SER A 289 5.85 -6.18 -49.01
N PHE A 290 5.88 -6.93 -47.91
CA PHE A 290 4.88 -6.85 -46.85
C PHE A 290 4.80 -5.45 -46.23
N LEU A 291 5.96 -4.83 -45.94
CA LEU A 291 6.04 -3.51 -45.32
C LEU A 291 5.52 -2.35 -46.21
N LYS A 292 5.34 -2.58 -47.51
CA LYS A 292 4.70 -1.61 -48.42
C LYS A 292 3.17 -1.62 -48.35
N LYS A 293 2.56 -2.70 -47.87
CA LYS A 293 1.09 -2.85 -47.77
C LYS A 293 0.54 -2.13 -46.52
N SER A 294 -0.78 -1.93 -46.45
CA SER A 294 -1.44 -1.54 -45.19
C SER A 294 -1.45 -2.76 -44.26
N ILE A 295 -0.87 -2.63 -43.08
CA ILE A 295 -0.56 -3.76 -42.21
C ILE A 295 -1.54 -3.83 -41.03
N ASP A 296 -2.25 -4.95 -40.88
CA ASP A 296 -2.88 -5.30 -39.60
C ASP A 296 -1.80 -5.80 -38.63
N ASN A 297 -1.85 -5.32 -37.40
CA ASN A 297 -0.86 -5.63 -36.37
C ASN A 297 -0.84 -7.13 -36.01
N LYS A 298 -1.99 -7.82 -36.09
CA LYS A 298 -2.06 -9.28 -35.86
C LYS A 298 -1.32 -10.07 -36.93
N GLU A 299 -1.49 -9.70 -38.19
CA GLU A 299 -0.77 -10.32 -39.32
C GLU A 299 0.72 -10.05 -39.24
N PHE A 300 1.11 -8.83 -38.86
CA PHE A 300 2.51 -8.48 -38.69
C PHE A 300 3.17 -9.28 -37.57
N LEU A 301 2.49 -9.46 -36.44
CA LEU A 301 2.97 -10.28 -35.33
C LEU A 301 3.18 -11.74 -35.74
N LYS A 302 2.26 -12.32 -36.52
CA LYS A 302 2.45 -13.67 -37.07
C LYS A 302 3.70 -13.73 -37.93
N LEU A 303 3.87 -12.76 -38.82
CA LEU A 303 5.04 -12.68 -39.70
C LEU A 303 6.34 -12.54 -38.89
N LEU A 304 6.39 -11.65 -37.91
CA LEU A 304 7.56 -11.45 -37.05
C LEU A 304 7.92 -12.71 -36.27
N LYS A 305 6.95 -13.51 -35.80
CA LYS A 305 7.21 -14.81 -35.17
C LYS A 305 7.90 -15.80 -36.12
N HIS A 306 7.52 -15.82 -37.39
CA HIS A 306 8.21 -16.65 -38.38
C HIS A 306 9.64 -16.19 -38.61
N VAL A 307 9.85 -14.88 -38.74
CA VAL A 307 11.18 -14.27 -38.94
C VAL A 307 12.07 -14.45 -37.70
N ASP A 308 11.54 -14.29 -36.50
CA ASP A 308 12.26 -14.49 -35.24
C ASP A 308 12.79 -15.91 -35.09
N ASN A 309 11.96 -16.92 -35.34
CA ASN A 309 12.41 -18.31 -35.31
C ASN A 309 13.48 -18.59 -36.38
N LEU A 310 13.44 -17.92 -37.53
CA LEU A 310 14.50 -18.04 -38.52
C LEU A 310 15.80 -17.39 -38.03
N LEU A 311 15.76 -16.15 -37.54
CA LEU A 311 16.96 -15.37 -37.22
C LEU A 311 17.58 -15.75 -35.87
N ASN A 312 16.77 -15.83 -34.82
CA ASN A 312 17.21 -16.02 -33.44
C ASN A 312 17.25 -17.49 -32.99
N TYR A 313 16.90 -18.43 -33.88
CA TYR A 313 17.02 -19.87 -33.60
C TYR A 313 17.75 -20.60 -34.74
N TRP A 314 17.18 -20.68 -35.94
CA TRP A 314 17.75 -21.50 -37.02
C TRP A 314 19.04 -20.93 -37.65
N TRP A 315 19.12 -19.61 -37.85
CA TRP A 315 20.23 -18.95 -38.56
C TRP A 315 21.12 -18.11 -37.63
N ILE A 316 21.13 -18.42 -36.34
CA ILE A 316 21.85 -17.65 -35.30
C ILE A 316 23.36 -17.50 -35.60
N ASN A 317 24.00 -18.56 -36.10
CA ASN A 317 25.43 -18.60 -36.41
C ASN A 317 25.81 -17.84 -37.70
N HIS A 318 24.83 -17.51 -38.54
CA HIS A 318 25.03 -16.77 -39.80
C HIS A 318 24.30 -15.41 -39.78
N ALA A 319 24.17 -14.83 -38.60
CA ALA A 319 23.42 -13.62 -38.32
C ALA A 319 23.73 -12.45 -39.29
N LYS A 320 22.67 -11.85 -39.87
CA LYS A 320 22.74 -10.60 -40.63
C LYS A 320 21.93 -9.50 -39.95
N ILE A 321 22.53 -8.32 -39.82
CA ILE A 321 21.87 -7.14 -39.21
C ILE A 321 20.88 -6.45 -40.15
N ASP A 322 21.01 -6.65 -41.46
CA ASP A 322 20.28 -5.89 -42.49
C ASP A 322 18.74 -6.01 -42.35
N LEU A 323 18.24 -7.18 -41.95
CA LEU A 323 16.81 -7.40 -41.70
C LEU A 323 16.28 -6.57 -40.52
N TYR A 324 17.05 -6.47 -39.44
CA TYR A 324 16.72 -5.59 -38.31
C TYR A 324 16.76 -4.13 -38.70
N GLN A 325 17.66 -3.74 -39.62
CA GLN A 325 17.72 -2.38 -40.14
C GLN A 325 16.50 -2.03 -40.99
N ILE A 326 15.99 -2.97 -41.79
CA ILE A 326 14.73 -2.79 -42.56
C ILE A 326 13.55 -2.61 -41.62
N LEU A 327 13.45 -3.42 -40.57
CA LEU A 327 12.39 -3.29 -39.55
C LEU A 327 12.50 -1.96 -38.81
N TRP A 328 13.71 -1.56 -38.39
CA TRP A 328 13.95 -0.24 -37.78
C TRP A 328 13.53 0.90 -38.71
N ASP A 329 13.89 0.84 -39.99
CA ASP A 329 13.55 1.87 -40.97
C ASP A 329 12.02 2.04 -41.14
N TYR A 330 11.27 0.95 -41.01
CA TYR A 330 9.80 0.98 -40.99
C TYR A 330 9.26 1.59 -39.70
N PHE A 331 9.66 1.07 -38.53
CA PHE A 331 9.14 1.52 -37.24
C PHE A 331 9.52 2.97 -36.93
N ASN A 332 10.74 3.40 -37.28
CA ASN A 332 11.22 4.76 -37.08
C ASN A 332 10.32 5.81 -37.76
N LYS A 333 9.77 5.51 -38.95
CA LYS A 333 8.84 6.41 -39.66
C LYS A 333 7.48 6.54 -38.95
N LYS A 334 7.16 5.60 -38.07
CA LYS A 334 5.86 5.44 -37.42
C LYS A 334 5.92 5.59 -35.89
N LEU A 335 7.02 6.08 -35.33
CA LEU A 335 7.19 6.21 -33.86
C LEU A 335 6.07 7.03 -33.20
N ASN A 336 5.52 8.03 -33.88
CA ASN A 336 4.41 8.84 -33.37
C ASN A 336 3.02 8.17 -33.52
N SER A 337 2.93 7.02 -34.18
CA SER A 337 1.68 6.26 -34.29
C SER A 337 1.57 5.25 -33.16
N SER A 338 0.35 4.89 -32.75
CA SER A 338 0.17 3.85 -31.74
C SER A 338 0.32 2.47 -32.40
N PHE A 339 1.26 1.66 -31.90
CA PHE A 339 1.39 0.25 -32.31
C PHE A 339 0.49 -0.68 -31.49
N THR A 340 -0.13 -0.16 -30.43
CA THR A 340 -1.11 -0.83 -29.57
C THR A 340 -2.22 0.13 -29.17
N ASN A 341 -3.31 -0.43 -28.64
CA ASN A 341 -4.39 0.35 -28.01
C ASN A 341 -4.09 0.69 -26.54
N GLU A 342 -2.95 0.24 -26.01
CA GLU A 342 -2.58 0.39 -24.60
C GLU A 342 -1.87 1.73 -24.37
N LYS A 343 -2.25 2.43 -23.29
CA LYS A 343 -1.64 3.71 -22.89
C LYS A 343 -0.32 3.47 -22.15
N PRO A 344 0.62 4.43 -22.19
CA PRO A 344 1.87 4.35 -21.44
C PRO A 344 1.65 4.10 -19.94
N PHE A 345 2.58 3.36 -19.32
CA PHE A 345 2.46 2.90 -17.94
C PHE A 345 2.41 4.05 -16.93
N LYS A 346 1.38 4.03 -16.09
CA LYS A 346 1.24 4.96 -14.95
C LYS A 346 1.90 4.45 -13.68
N CYS A 347 2.11 3.14 -13.56
CA CYS A 347 2.67 2.49 -12.38
C CYS A 347 4.06 1.91 -12.68
N ILE A 348 5.05 2.25 -11.85
CA ILE A 348 6.43 1.79 -12.00
C ILE A 348 6.56 0.26 -11.94
N GLN A 349 5.82 -0.43 -11.06
CA GLN A 349 5.88 -1.87 -10.93
C GLN A 349 5.46 -2.59 -12.22
N ALA A 350 4.37 -2.12 -12.84
CA ALA A 350 3.89 -2.66 -14.10
C ALA A 350 4.91 -2.42 -15.22
N PHE A 351 5.55 -1.24 -15.23
CA PHE A 351 6.56 -0.90 -16.22
C PHE A 351 7.82 -1.76 -16.09
N VAL A 352 8.28 -1.98 -14.85
CA VAL A 352 9.42 -2.86 -14.56
C VAL A 352 9.13 -4.28 -15.03
N ASN A 353 7.99 -4.84 -14.65
CA ASN A 353 7.60 -6.20 -15.03
C ASN A 353 7.51 -6.36 -16.56
N PHE A 354 7.03 -5.33 -17.26
CA PHE A 354 6.95 -5.34 -18.71
C PHE A 354 8.32 -5.38 -19.38
N ILE A 355 9.27 -4.55 -18.93
CA ILE A 355 10.63 -4.56 -19.48
C ILE A 355 11.35 -5.88 -19.14
N ASP A 356 11.18 -6.39 -17.92
CA ASP A 356 11.75 -7.69 -17.52
C ASP A 356 11.19 -8.83 -18.39
N GLN A 357 9.90 -8.80 -18.74
CA GLN A 357 9.31 -9.75 -19.69
C GLN A 357 9.84 -9.58 -21.11
N LEU A 358 10.04 -8.35 -21.58
CA LEU A 358 10.56 -8.06 -22.93
C LEU A 358 11.97 -8.61 -23.15
N VAL A 359 12.81 -8.58 -22.12
CA VAL A 359 14.20 -9.04 -22.22
C VAL A 359 14.31 -10.54 -21.91
N SER A 360 13.31 -11.14 -21.26
CA SER A 360 13.29 -12.58 -20.95
C SER A 360 13.39 -13.49 -22.18
N GLU A 361 13.89 -14.72 -22.01
CA GLU A 361 14.04 -15.70 -23.10
C GLU A 361 12.72 -16.11 -23.79
N LYS A 362 11.58 -15.93 -23.10
CA LYS A 362 10.27 -16.40 -23.56
C LYS A 362 9.22 -15.30 -23.45
N PHE A 363 9.07 -14.55 -24.53
CA PHE A 363 8.06 -13.50 -24.63
C PHE A 363 6.71 -14.06 -25.10
N HIS A 364 5.85 -14.46 -24.16
CA HIS A 364 4.68 -15.32 -24.44
C HIS A 364 3.41 -14.60 -24.92
N SER A 365 3.30 -13.28 -24.78
CA SER A 365 2.10 -12.55 -25.21
C SER A 365 2.42 -11.10 -25.51
N CYS A 366 2.64 -10.78 -26.79
CA CYS A 366 2.75 -9.41 -27.24
C CYS A 366 1.50 -8.98 -28.03
N THR A 367 0.96 -7.82 -27.69
CA THR A 367 -0.07 -7.13 -28.48
C THR A 367 0.54 -6.17 -29.50
N SER A 368 1.83 -5.82 -29.37
CA SER A 368 2.55 -4.85 -30.20
C SER A 368 3.56 -5.51 -31.15
N SER A 369 3.45 -5.24 -32.45
CA SER A 369 4.51 -5.59 -33.40
C SER A 369 5.84 -4.89 -33.09
N TYR A 370 5.80 -3.68 -32.52
CA TYR A 370 7.00 -2.95 -32.14
C TYR A 370 7.72 -3.59 -30.95
N ASP A 371 6.98 -3.95 -29.90
CA ASP A 371 7.59 -4.53 -28.69
C ASP A 371 8.16 -5.93 -28.99
N TYR A 372 7.51 -6.69 -29.89
CA TYR A 372 8.05 -7.97 -30.39
C TYR A 372 9.34 -7.75 -31.20
N PHE A 373 9.40 -6.72 -32.05
CA PHE A 373 10.63 -6.34 -32.74
C PHE A 373 11.76 -5.98 -31.76
N LEU A 374 11.46 -5.24 -30.69
CA LEU A 374 12.46 -4.90 -29.67
C LEU A 374 12.98 -6.15 -28.96
N HIS A 375 12.11 -7.08 -28.60
CA HIS A 375 12.52 -8.39 -28.06
C HIS A 375 13.45 -9.14 -29.04
N MET A 376 13.07 -9.22 -30.32
CA MET A 376 13.90 -9.86 -31.35
C MET A 376 15.28 -9.20 -31.48
N LEU A 377 15.34 -7.87 -31.42
CA LEU A 377 16.56 -7.08 -31.56
C LEU A 377 17.47 -7.24 -30.33
N ALA A 378 16.90 -7.15 -29.13
CA ALA A 378 17.64 -7.32 -27.88
C ALA A 378 18.29 -8.71 -27.82
N LYS A 379 17.53 -9.76 -28.15
CA LYS A 379 18.05 -11.15 -28.22
C LYS A 379 19.14 -11.32 -29.27
N HIS A 380 18.97 -10.72 -30.45
CA HIS A 380 19.98 -10.77 -31.52
C HIS A 380 21.30 -10.12 -31.10
N LEU A 381 21.22 -8.94 -30.47
CA LEU A 381 22.41 -8.19 -30.03
C LEU A 381 23.11 -8.86 -28.84
N GLN A 382 22.36 -9.53 -27.96
CA GLN A 382 22.94 -10.33 -26.88
C GLN A 382 23.80 -11.48 -27.42
N ASN A 383 23.35 -12.13 -28.50
CA ASN A 383 24.11 -13.21 -29.16
C ASN A 383 25.19 -12.69 -30.11
N ASN A 384 25.01 -11.49 -30.69
CA ASN A 384 25.89 -10.90 -31.71
C ASN A 384 26.24 -9.43 -31.38
N PRO A 385 27.05 -9.18 -30.33
CA PRO A 385 27.36 -7.82 -29.87
C PRO A 385 28.09 -6.98 -30.93
N ASN A 386 28.85 -7.61 -31.82
CA ASN A 386 29.58 -6.97 -32.92
C ASN A 386 28.66 -6.23 -33.92
N HIS A 387 27.36 -6.51 -33.93
CA HIS A 387 26.40 -5.84 -34.79
C HIS A 387 25.86 -4.52 -34.22
N TRP A 388 26.09 -4.24 -32.93
CA TRP A 388 25.63 -3.01 -32.28
C TRP A 388 26.10 -1.72 -32.99
N PRO A 389 27.39 -1.54 -33.36
CA PRO A 389 27.83 -0.29 -33.99
C PRO A 389 27.08 0.07 -35.27
N ARG A 390 26.70 -0.94 -36.07
CA ARG A 390 25.99 -0.73 -37.34
C ARG A 390 24.56 -0.25 -37.13
N ILE A 391 23.84 -0.82 -36.16
CA ILE A 391 22.46 -0.42 -35.87
C ILE A 391 22.43 0.87 -35.04
N LYS A 392 23.38 1.05 -34.11
CA LYS A 392 23.62 2.29 -33.36
C LYS A 392 23.72 3.50 -34.28
N GLY A 393 24.56 3.44 -35.33
CA GLY A 393 24.70 4.53 -36.29
C GLY A 393 23.37 4.92 -36.96
N ARG A 394 22.51 3.94 -37.26
CA ARG A 394 21.18 4.18 -37.85
C ARG A 394 20.14 4.69 -36.85
N ILE A 395 20.19 4.22 -35.60
CA ILE A 395 19.30 4.71 -34.54
C ILE A 395 19.67 6.16 -34.20
N TYR A 396 20.95 6.44 -33.95
CA TYR A 396 21.41 7.75 -33.45
C TYR A 396 21.35 8.83 -34.54
N SER A 397 21.64 8.51 -35.80
CA SER A 397 21.53 9.49 -36.90
C SER A 397 20.09 9.97 -37.13
N ARG A 398 19.09 9.15 -36.76
CA ARG A 398 17.67 9.48 -36.92
C ARG A 398 16.99 10.02 -35.66
N LEU A 399 17.69 9.98 -34.53
CA LEU A 399 17.28 10.56 -33.25
C LEU A 399 18.18 11.75 -32.84
N PRO A 400 18.34 12.80 -33.66
CA PRO A 400 19.07 13.99 -33.24
C PRO A 400 18.27 14.76 -32.17
N LEU A 401 18.98 15.46 -31.29
CA LEU A 401 18.39 16.12 -30.11
C LEU A 401 17.28 17.12 -30.45
N HIS A 402 17.32 17.76 -31.64
CA HIS A 402 16.27 18.68 -32.08
C HIS A 402 14.92 18.00 -32.40
N LYS A 403 14.94 16.72 -32.81
CA LYS A 403 13.70 15.96 -33.11
C LYS A 403 12.96 15.49 -31.86
N ILE A 404 13.58 15.57 -30.68
CA ILE A 404 12.98 15.11 -29.42
C ILE A 404 11.65 15.82 -29.15
N ASN A 405 11.55 17.11 -29.52
CA ASN A 405 10.33 17.90 -29.34
C ASN A 405 9.24 17.61 -30.39
N GLU A 406 9.59 17.01 -31.53
CA GLU A 406 8.64 16.61 -32.59
C GLU A 406 7.87 15.33 -32.24
N PHE A 407 8.37 14.52 -31.30
CA PHE A 407 7.70 13.29 -30.89
C PHE A 407 6.48 13.59 -30.00
N ASN A 408 5.38 12.87 -30.21
CA ASN A 408 4.25 12.88 -29.28
C ASN A 408 4.50 11.92 -28.09
N GLU A 409 3.52 11.76 -27.19
CA GLU A 409 3.65 10.89 -26.01
C GLU A 409 3.99 9.43 -26.40
N PHE A 410 3.43 8.92 -27.50
CA PHE A 410 3.77 7.59 -28.04
C PHE A 410 5.19 7.52 -28.58
N GLY A 411 5.65 8.55 -29.32
CA GLY A 411 7.01 8.62 -29.83
C GLY A 411 8.05 8.59 -28.71
N LEU A 412 7.83 9.36 -27.64
CA LEU A 412 8.68 9.34 -26.45
C LEU A 412 8.68 7.95 -25.79
N TYR A 413 7.50 7.35 -25.61
CA TYR A 413 7.34 6.00 -25.05
C TYR A 413 8.12 4.94 -25.84
N HIS A 414 7.98 4.93 -27.17
CA HIS A 414 8.66 3.96 -28.03
C HIS A 414 10.18 4.09 -28.02
N ILE A 415 10.71 5.32 -27.92
CA ILE A 415 12.15 5.56 -27.81
C ILE A 415 12.67 5.13 -26.44
N ILE A 416 11.93 5.44 -25.37
CA ILE A 416 12.30 5.04 -24.02
C ILE A 416 12.36 3.51 -23.92
N ILE A 417 11.36 2.78 -24.41
CA ILE A 417 11.37 1.31 -24.39
C ILE A 417 12.46 0.73 -25.29
N LEU A 418 12.76 1.33 -26.44
CA LEU A 418 13.90 0.92 -27.26
C LEU A 418 15.19 0.93 -26.44
N PHE A 419 15.50 2.04 -25.75
CA PHE A 419 16.71 2.11 -24.92
C PHE A 419 16.66 1.16 -23.71
N LEU A 420 15.53 1.09 -23.00
CA LEU A 420 15.39 0.21 -21.84
C LEU A 420 15.43 -1.28 -22.20
N SER A 421 14.89 -1.69 -23.36
CA SER A 421 14.93 -3.09 -23.82
C SER A 421 16.34 -3.56 -24.19
N LEU A 422 17.25 -2.64 -24.52
CA LEU A 422 18.63 -2.94 -24.90
C LEU A 422 19.59 -3.01 -23.69
N HIS A 423 19.11 -2.79 -22.46
CA HIS A 423 19.95 -2.61 -21.28
C HIS A 423 20.80 -3.84 -20.86
N GLU A 424 20.40 -5.05 -21.29
CA GLU A 424 21.18 -6.28 -21.11
C GLU A 424 22.03 -6.62 -22.34
N SER A 425 21.62 -6.19 -23.53
CA SER A 425 22.24 -6.56 -24.81
C SER A 425 23.44 -5.69 -25.20
N VAL A 426 23.54 -4.49 -24.63
CA VAL A 426 24.54 -3.46 -24.98
C VAL A 426 25.17 -2.90 -23.69
N SER A 427 26.31 -2.21 -23.82
CA SER A 427 26.92 -1.48 -22.70
C SER A 427 25.89 -0.60 -21.98
N PHE A 428 25.68 -0.89 -20.70
CA PHE A 428 24.70 -0.22 -19.86
C PHE A 428 25.01 1.27 -19.68
N GLU A 429 26.29 1.60 -19.50
CA GLU A 429 26.75 2.99 -19.33
C GLU A 429 26.43 3.85 -20.56
N GLU A 430 26.58 3.27 -21.76
CA GLU A 430 26.26 3.95 -23.01
C GLU A 430 24.75 4.26 -23.10
N ILE A 431 23.90 3.27 -22.80
CA ILE A 431 22.45 3.41 -22.83
C ILE A 431 21.99 4.45 -21.81
N THR A 432 22.46 4.35 -20.56
CA THR A 432 22.11 5.29 -19.49
C THR A 432 22.54 6.71 -19.88
N SER A 433 23.78 6.91 -20.31
CA SER A 433 24.27 8.24 -20.71
C SER A 433 23.43 8.83 -21.84
N LYS A 434 23.07 8.03 -22.84
CA LYS A 434 22.28 8.52 -23.97
C LYS A 434 20.82 8.78 -23.60
N LEU A 435 20.23 7.95 -22.74
CA LEU A 435 18.87 8.14 -22.27
C LEU A 435 18.77 9.38 -21.36
N LEU A 436 19.75 9.62 -20.48
CA LEU A 436 19.81 10.86 -19.69
C LEU A 436 19.93 12.09 -20.59
N GLN A 437 20.85 12.08 -21.57
CA GLN A 437 20.96 13.17 -22.54
C GLN A 437 19.64 13.40 -23.31
N PHE A 438 18.93 12.32 -23.64
CA PHE A 438 17.62 12.42 -24.28
C PHE A 438 16.58 13.08 -23.36
N LEU A 439 16.47 12.63 -22.11
CA LEU A 439 15.52 13.16 -21.12
C LEU A 439 15.80 14.63 -20.77
N GLU A 440 17.07 15.03 -20.70
CA GLU A 440 17.52 16.41 -20.48
C GLU A 440 17.17 17.36 -21.64
N ASN A 441 16.88 16.86 -22.83
CA ASN A 441 16.52 17.67 -24.00
C ASN A 441 15.01 17.71 -24.27
N VAL A 442 14.20 16.98 -23.49
CA VAL A 442 12.74 17.09 -23.56
C VAL A 442 12.29 18.47 -23.09
N SER A 443 11.28 19.06 -23.75
CA SER A 443 10.71 20.34 -23.35
C SER A 443 10.19 20.34 -21.89
N PRO A 444 10.30 21.46 -21.16
CA PRO A 444 9.96 21.54 -19.74
C PRO A 444 8.50 21.15 -19.44
N ASP A 445 7.56 21.51 -20.31
CA ASP A 445 6.14 21.15 -20.15
C ASP A 445 5.92 19.64 -20.18
N ARG A 446 6.70 18.92 -21.01
CA ARG A 446 6.58 17.47 -21.17
C ARG A 446 7.37 16.69 -20.13
N ARG A 447 8.41 17.29 -19.50
CA ARG A 447 9.17 16.69 -18.38
C ARG A 447 8.28 16.33 -17.19
N ASN A 448 7.19 17.07 -17.01
CA ASN A 448 6.20 16.84 -15.97
C ASN A 448 5.16 15.77 -16.39
N SER A 449 5.64 14.65 -16.92
CA SER A 449 4.80 13.51 -17.30
C SER A 449 5.17 12.27 -16.51
N ALA A 450 4.17 11.43 -16.21
CA ALA A 450 4.38 10.17 -15.49
C ALA A 450 5.37 9.24 -16.21
N LEU A 451 5.37 9.24 -17.54
CA LEU A 451 6.29 8.45 -18.37
C LEU A 451 7.76 8.80 -18.08
N ILE A 452 8.10 10.08 -18.04
CA ILE A 452 9.49 10.53 -17.82
C ILE A 452 9.93 10.23 -16.39
N TRP A 453 9.08 10.47 -15.40
CA TRP A 453 9.38 10.15 -14.00
C TRP A 453 9.56 8.64 -13.80
N ASN A 454 8.68 7.82 -14.39
CA ASN A 454 8.83 6.37 -14.40
C ASN A 454 10.11 5.92 -15.11
N THR A 455 10.58 6.65 -16.13
CA THR A 455 11.84 6.35 -16.82
C THR A 455 13.05 6.62 -15.93
N TYR A 456 13.10 7.76 -15.24
CA TYR A 456 14.16 8.03 -14.26
C TYR A 456 14.15 7.00 -13.13
N LEU A 457 12.97 6.68 -12.58
CA LEU A 457 12.82 5.63 -11.56
C LEU A 457 13.32 4.27 -12.06
N MET A 458 13.02 3.92 -13.31
CA MET A 458 13.50 2.69 -13.95
C MET A 458 15.03 2.65 -14.07
N LEU A 459 15.65 3.76 -14.47
CA LEU A 459 17.11 3.87 -14.49
C LEU A 459 17.71 3.72 -13.09
N ILE A 460 17.10 4.31 -12.05
CA ILE A 460 17.53 4.14 -10.66
C ILE A 460 17.43 2.66 -10.24
N ILE A 461 16.33 1.98 -10.58
CA ILE A 461 16.15 0.56 -10.30
C ILE A 461 17.21 -0.30 -11.01
N PHE A 462 17.55 0.01 -12.26
CA PHE A 462 18.60 -0.70 -12.99
C PHE A 462 20.00 -0.45 -12.43
N HIS A 463 20.30 0.79 -12.02
CA HIS A 463 21.55 1.10 -11.32
C HIS A 463 21.65 0.33 -10.00
N GLU A 464 20.58 0.28 -9.22
CA GLU A 464 20.52 -0.51 -7.98
C GLU A 464 20.75 -2.00 -8.26
N ARG A 465 20.04 -2.59 -9.24
CA ARG A 465 20.20 -4.01 -9.62
C ARG A 465 21.65 -4.33 -10.05
N LYS A 466 22.32 -3.40 -10.73
CA LYS A 466 23.73 -3.54 -11.17
C LYS A 466 24.75 -3.05 -10.14
N LYS A 467 24.33 -2.62 -8.94
CA LYS A 467 25.18 -2.06 -7.87
C LYS A 467 26.04 -0.87 -8.30
N LEU A 468 25.49 0.00 -9.15
CA LEU A 468 26.13 1.24 -9.62
C LEU A 468 25.69 2.43 -8.78
N SER A 469 26.47 3.53 -8.81
CA SER A 469 26.12 4.76 -8.11
C SER A 469 24.78 5.34 -8.58
N LEU A 470 23.93 5.76 -7.64
CA LEU A 470 22.63 6.38 -7.94
C LEU A 470 22.71 7.89 -8.20
N GLU A 471 23.81 8.55 -7.79
CA GLU A 471 23.92 10.02 -7.76
C GLU A 471 23.60 10.69 -9.11
N THR A 472 24.24 10.23 -10.19
CA THR A 472 24.10 10.84 -11.53
C THR A 472 22.70 10.70 -12.11
N VAL A 473 22.00 9.61 -11.80
CA VAL A 473 20.67 9.29 -12.34
C VAL A 473 19.55 9.89 -11.47
N ALA A 474 19.77 9.93 -10.14
CA ALA A 474 18.78 10.43 -9.20
C ALA A 474 18.69 11.96 -9.20
N GLN A 475 19.81 12.67 -9.35
CA GLN A 475 19.86 14.12 -9.21
C GLN A 475 18.88 14.88 -10.13
N PRO A 476 18.75 14.56 -11.44
CA PRO A 476 17.75 15.21 -12.30
C PRO A 476 16.30 14.99 -11.83
N LEU A 477 15.98 13.78 -11.35
CA LEU A 477 14.64 13.47 -10.85
C LEU A 477 14.34 14.19 -9.53
N VAL A 478 15.34 14.31 -8.65
CA VAL A 478 15.23 15.06 -7.39
C VAL A 478 14.99 16.54 -7.66
N GLN A 479 15.70 17.15 -8.63
CA GLN A 479 15.46 18.53 -9.04
C GLN A 479 14.04 18.74 -9.60
N LEU A 480 13.51 17.78 -10.37
CA LEU A 480 12.13 17.80 -10.84
C LEU A 480 11.13 17.68 -9.69
N ALA A 481 11.42 16.87 -8.67
CA ALA A 481 10.61 16.76 -7.46
C ALA A 481 10.60 18.07 -6.66
N GLU A 482 11.75 18.73 -6.51
CA GLU A 482 11.86 20.04 -5.86
C GLU A 482 11.06 21.12 -6.60
N TYR A 483 11.17 21.17 -7.92
CA TYR A 483 10.36 22.07 -8.74
C TYR A 483 8.85 21.78 -8.57
N SER A 484 8.47 20.51 -8.62
CA SER A 484 7.06 20.08 -8.51
C SER A 484 6.46 20.34 -7.13
N SER A 485 7.28 20.36 -6.07
CA SER A 485 6.83 20.66 -4.71
C SER A 485 6.27 22.08 -4.56
N ASN A 486 6.67 23.01 -5.45
CA ASN A 486 6.16 24.38 -5.50
C ASN A 486 4.80 24.50 -6.22
N ASN A 487 4.41 23.51 -7.02
CA ASN A 487 3.27 23.57 -7.92
C ASN A 487 2.23 22.49 -7.59
N ARG A 488 1.09 22.89 -6.99
CA ARG A 488 0.03 21.94 -6.55
C ARG A 488 -0.53 21.05 -7.67
N SER A 489 -0.55 21.52 -8.92
CA SER A 489 -1.00 20.71 -10.07
C SER A 489 -0.12 19.48 -10.32
N LEU A 490 1.15 19.52 -9.89
CA LEU A 490 2.15 18.46 -10.11
C LEU A 490 2.25 17.45 -8.97
N TYR A 491 1.42 17.55 -7.92
CA TYR A 491 1.50 16.68 -6.75
C TYR A 491 1.20 15.21 -7.06
N HIS A 492 0.44 14.95 -8.12
CA HIS A 492 0.24 13.59 -8.63
C HIS A 492 1.55 12.93 -9.09
N LEU A 493 2.54 13.70 -9.54
CA LEU A 493 3.88 13.20 -9.88
C LEU A 493 4.70 12.92 -8.62
N LEU A 494 4.60 13.77 -7.59
CA LEU A 494 5.23 13.52 -6.29
C LEU A 494 4.69 12.25 -5.63
N LYS A 495 3.38 12.00 -5.75
CA LYS A 495 2.79 10.71 -5.33
C LYS A 495 3.44 9.53 -6.07
N LEU A 496 3.60 9.63 -7.39
CA LEU A 496 4.27 8.61 -8.20
C LEU A 496 5.74 8.44 -7.79
N TYR A 497 6.44 9.52 -7.45
CA TYR A 497 7.80 9.46 -6.93
C TYR A 497 7.87 8.74 -5.58
N VAL A 498 6.95 9.00 -4.66
CA VAL A 498 6.86 8.28 -3.37
C VAL A 498 6.58 6.79 -3.58
N GLU A 499 5.68 6.44 -4.51
CA GLU A 499 5.43 5.03 -4.89
C GLU A 499 6.68 4.38 -5.50
N GLY A 500 7.42 5.11 -6.33
CA GLY A 500 8.71 4.72 -6.89
C GLY A 500 9.78 4.46 -5.83
N MET A 501 9.95 5.38 -4.89
CA MET A 501 10.85 5.21 -3.75
C MET A 501 10.45 3.99 -2.91
N LYS A 502 9.17 3.83 -2.59
CA LYS A 502 8.68 2.64 -1.87
C LYS A 502 9.08 1.35 -2.57
N TYR A 503 8.99 1.30 -3.91
CA TYR A 503 9.46 0.15 -4.68
C TYR A 503 10.98 -0.04 -4.57
N ILE A 504 11.78 1.02 -4.80
CA ILE A 504 13.26 0.98 -4.73
C ILE A 504 13.77 0.51 -3.35
N PHE A 505 13.13 0.94 -2.25
CA PHE A 505 13.51 0.53 -0.89
C PHE A 505 13.03 -0.88 -0.51
N ASN A 506 12.12 -1.48 -1.29
CA ASN A 506 11.73 -2.87 -1.12
C ASN A 506 12.59 -3.85 -1.93
N ILE A 507 13.36 -3.35 -2.89
CA ILE A 507 14.33 -4.15 -3.64
C ILE A 507 15.57 -4.38 -2.77
N ASN A 508 15.90 -5.65 -2.49
CA ASN A 508 17.00 -6.06 -1.60
C ASN A 508 18.40 -6.06 -2.27
N TYR A 509 18.64 -5.21 -3.27
CA TYR A 509 19.86 -5.24 -4.08
C TYR A 509 20.82 -4.07 -3.78
N GLY A 510 21.25 -3.84 -2.54
CA GLY A 510 22.28 -2.82 -2.33
C GLY A 510 22.49 -2.33 -0.90
N ASN A 511 23.54 -1.52 -0.76
CA ASN A 511 23.82 -0.70 0.42
C ASN A 511 22.79 0.46 0.44
N TYR A 512 22.14 0.70 1.58
CA TYR A 512 21.09 1.72 1.70
C TYR A 512 21.65 3.14 1.49
N ARG A 513 22.91 3.41 1.84
CA ARG A 513 23.57 4.72 1.77
C ARG A 513 23.44 5.43 0.42
N GLY A 514 23.49 4.71 -0.70
CA GLY A 514 23.34 5.32 -2.04
C GLY A 514 21.95 5.92 -2.27
N LYS A 515 20.92 5.45 -1.54
CA LYS A 515 19.52 5.87 -1.68
C LYS A 515 19.21 7.18 -0.95
N ILE A 516 20.14 7.69 -0.13
CA ILE A 516 20.00 8.96 0.61
C ILE A 516 19.70 10.13 -0.35
N VAL A 517 20.30 10.11 -1.53
CA VAL A 517 20.17 11.15 -2.57
C VAL A 517 18.70 11.40 -2.96
N LEU A 518 17.82 10.42 -2.80
CA LEU A 518 16.40 10.52 -3.17
C LEU A 518 15.58 11.41 -2.20
N LEU A 519 16.09 11.62 -0.98
CA LEU A 519 15.47 12.44 0.05
C LEU A 519 16.05 13.87 -0.01
N SER A 520 15.21 14.85 -0.33
CA SER A 520 15.63 16.25 -0.41
C SER A 520 14.53 17.22 0.04
N SER A 521 14.75 18.51 -0.20
CA SER A 521 13.90 19.62 0.25
C SER A 521 12.43 19.55 -0.21
N TRP A 522 12.13 18.78 -1.26
CA TRP A 522 10.76 18.58 -1.75
C TRP A 522 9.83 17.98 -0.68
N MET A 523 10.37 17.17 0.23
CA MET A 523 9.60 16.47 1.27
C MET A 523 8.90 17.45 2.21
N TYR A 524 9.62 18.48 2.65
CA TYR A 524 9.10 19.49 3.57
C TYR A 524 7.83 20.15 3.01
N LYS A 525 7.89 20.63 1.76
CA LYS A 525 6.73 21.29 1.10
C LYS A 525 5.60 20.31 0.80
N TYR A 526 5.93 19.10 0.34
CA TYR A 526 4.93 18.09 0.02
C TYR A 526 4.14 17.69 1.25
N MET A 527 4.81 17.41 2.38
CA MET A 527 4.19 17.07 3.66
C MET A 527 3.17 18.12 4.15
N LEU A 528 3.43 19.41 3.94
CA LEU A 528 2.57 20.51 4.41
C LEU A 528 1.33 20.76 3.54
N HIS A 529 1.34 20.27 2.31
CA HIS A 529 0.33 20.66 1.31
C HIS A 529 -0.33 19.48 0.61
N CYS A 530 0.17 18.25 0.79
CA CYS A 530 -0.44 17.05 0.21
C CYS A 530 -1.77 16.72 0.90
N LYS A 531 -2.56 15.86 0.25
CA LYS A 531 -3.80 15.34 0.83
C LYS A 531 -3.48 14.45 2.05
N GLN A 532 -4.42 14.34 2.98
CA GLN A 532 -4.23 13.55 4.21
C GLN A 532 -3.93 12.07 3.91
N GLU A 533 -4.60 11.47 2.93
CA GLU A 533 -4.34 10.08 2.50
C GLU A 533 -2.91 9.91 1.96
N GLU A 534 -2.43 10.87 1.17
CA GLU A 534 -1.07 10.86 0.62
C GLU A 534 -0.02 11.05 1.72
N LEU A 535 -0.30 11.92 2.69
CA LEU A 535 0.56 12.13 3.86
C LEU A 535 0.70 10.83 4.68
N ILE A 536 -0.39 10.12 4.91
CA ILE A 536 -0.38 8.83 5.62
C ILE A 536 0.49 7.81 4.87
N VAL A 537 0.37 7.73 3.54
CA VAL A 537 1.19 6.82 2.73
C VAL A 537 2.67 7.17 2.84
N LEU A 538 3.03 8.46 2.75
CA LEU A 538 4.39 8.94 2.90
C LEU A 538 4.95 8.62 4.30
N LEU A 539 4.22 8.95 5.36
CA LEU A 539 4.66 8.72 6.74
C LEU A 539 4.83 7.22 7.05
N ASN A 540 3.91 6.37 6.59
CA ASN A 540 4.06 4.91 6.72
C ASN A 540 5.30 4.39 5.97
N PHE A 541 5.56 4.92 4.76
CA PHE A 541 6.77 4.60 4.02
C PHE A 541 8.02 5.00 4.79
N LEU A 542 8.08 6.23 5.34
CA LEU A 542 9.21 6.73 6.12
C LEU A 542 9.43 5.90 7.40
N CYS A 543 8.38 5.57 8.14
CA CYS A 543 8.50 4.71 9.33
C CYS A 543 9.12 3.35 8.97
N ASN A 544 8.64 2.70 7.90
CA ASN A 544 9.17 1.41 7.45
C ASN A 544 10.61 1.53 6.94
N MET A 545 10.93 2.62 6.26
CA MET A 545 12.27 2.90 5.76
C MET A 545 13.26 3.07 6.92
N VAL A 546 12.93 3.86 7.95
CA VAL A 546 13.78 4.06 9.14
C VAL A 546 14.06 2.74 9.85
N ARG A 547 13.04 1.87 10.01
CA ARG A 547 13.23 0.53 10.60
C ARG A 547 14.22 -0.33 9.79
N LYS A 548 14.06 -0.36 8.47
CA LYS A 548 14.93 -1.15 7.58
C LYS A 548 16.38 -0.63 7.54
N ILE A 549 16.57 0.68 7.48
CA ILE A 549 17.92 1.30 7.50
C ILE A 549 18.65 0.90 8.80
N GLN A 550 17.92 0.87 9.91
CA GLN A 550 18.49 0.49 11.18
C GLN A 550 18.89 -0.99 11.26
N GLU A 551 18.10 -1.91 10.69
CA GLU A 551 18.48 -3.33 10.62
C GLU A 551 19.85 -3.56 9.94
N CYS A 552 20.35 -2.56 9.22
CA CYS A 552 21.64 -2.56 8.54
C CYS A 552 22.74 -1.72 9.24
N ASP A 553 22.49 -1.17 10.44
CA ASP A 553 23.43 -0.35 11.22
C ASP A 553 23.99 0.91 10.52
N GLU A 554 23.26 1.48 9.55
CA GLU A 554 23.71 2.63 8.73
C GLU A 554 23.02 3.97 9.06
N TRP A 555 22.55 4.25 10.28
CA TRP A 555 21.73 5.46 10.55
C TRP A 555 22.47 6.80 10.40
N GLN A 556 23.76 6.86 10.74
CA GLN A 556 24.51 8.12 10.87
C GLN A 556 24.46 9.04 9.63
N PRO A 557 24.61 8.55 8.38
CA PRO A 557 24.49 9.40 7.19
C PRO A 557 23.07 9.93 6.93
N TRP A 558 22.03 9.29 7.47
CA TRP A 558 20.63 9.67 7.26
C TRP A 558 20.15 10.73 8.23
N GLU A 559 20.76 10.80 9.41
CA GLU A 559 20.41 11.73 10.49
C GLU A 559 20.33 13.18 9.99
N ASN A 560 21.38 13.66 9.31
CA ASN A 560 21.43 15.03 8.76
C ASN A 560 20.33 15.29 7.73
N VAL A 561 20.02 14.30 6.87
CA VAL A 561 19.01 14.46 5.81
C VAL A 561 17.62 14.53 6.40
N PHE A 562 17.32 13.70 7.40
CA PHE A 562 16.06 13.76 8.13
C PHE A 562 15.92 15.04 8.94
N GLN A 563 17.01 15.50 9.57
CA GLN A 563 17.05 16.74 10.33
C GLN A 563 16.70 17.96 9.48
N ILE A 564 17.19 18.00 8.24
CA ILE A 564 16.98 19.14 7.34
C ILE A 564 15.62 19.05 6.62
N ASN A 565 15.27 17.87 6.07
CA ASN A 565 14.18 17.76 5.10
C ASN A 565 12.87 17.19 5.67
N VAL A 566 12.91 16.44 6.78
CA VAL A 566 11.75 15.70 7.30
C VAL A 566 11.25 16.32 8.60
N LEU A 567 12.14 16.48 9.58
CA LEU A 567 11.81 16.90 10.94
C LEU A 567 11.11 18.28 11.03
N PRO A 568 11.54 19.33 10.28
CA PRO A 568 10.84 20.62 10.29
C PRO A 568 9.39 20.51 9.81
N GLY A 569 9.14 19.62 8.85
CA GLY A 569 7.80 19.36 8.32
C GLY A 569 6.93 18.64 9.34
N LEU A 570 7.45 17.59 10.00
CA LEU A 570 6.75 16.88 11.07
C LEU A 570 6.34 17.81 12.22
N ARG A 571 7.22 18.74 12.60
CA ARG A 571 6.93 19.74 13.62
C ARG A 571 5.76 20.64 13.21
N GLN A 572 5.78 21.17 12.00
CA GLN A 572 4.70 22.03 11.52
C GLN A 572 3.38 21.27 11.38
N ILE A 573 3.41 20.04 10.89
CA ILE A 573 2.21 19.19 10.83
C ILE A 573 1.67 18.93 12.24
N ALA A 574 2.55 18.68 13.23
CA ALA A 574 2.13 18.41 14.61
C ALA A 574 1.36 19.57 15.29
N LEU A 575 1.48 20.79 14.76
CA LEU A 575 0.74 21.98 15.21
C LEU A 575 -0.66 22.10 14.58
N THR A 576 -0.95 21.33 13.53
CA THR A 576 -2.27 21.35 12.86
C THR A 576 -3.30 20.50 13.62
N PRO A 577 -4.61 20.69 13.41
CA PRO A 577 -5.63 19.91 14.11
C PRO A 577 -5.75 18.46 13.60
N ASP A 578 -5.61 18.22 12.29
CA ASP A 578 -5.87 16.92 11.64
C ASP A 578 -4.59 16.09 11.43
N VAL A 579 -3.83 15.89 12.51
CA VAL A 579 -2.51 15.23 12.44
C VAL A 579 -2.64 13.70 12.34
N PRO A 580 -1.95 13.06 11.38
CA PRO A 580 -1.81 11.61 11.36
C PRO A 580 -0.99 11.10 12.54
N VAL A 581 -1.46 10.00 13.11
CA VAL A 581 -0.82 9.28 14.22
C VAL A 581 0.66 8.94 13.95
N GLN A 582 0.99 8.63 12.70
CA GLN A 582 2.33 8.26 12.24
C GLN A 582 3.40 9.32 12.53
N VAL A 583 3.02 10.60 12.72
CA VAL A 583 3.97 11.67 13.05
C VAL A 583 4.68 11.38 14.38
N GLY A 584 3.93 11.00 15.42
CA GLY A 584 4.50 10.68 16.73
C GLY A 584 5.37 9.42 16.69
N GLU A 585 4.98 8.44 15.89
CA GLU A 585 5.75 7.19 15.68
C GLU A 585 7.08 7.45 14.95
N LEU A 586 7.07 8.23 13.87
CA LEU A 586 8.27 8.54 13.10
C LEU A 586 9.29 9.34 13.92
N VAL A 587 8.83 10.33 14.69
CA VAL A 587 9.72 11.13 15.55
C VAL A 587 10.31 10.26 16.66
N ALA A 588 9.51 9.38 17.28
CA ALA A 588 10.01 8.46 18.30
C ALA A 588 11.09 7.52 17.75
N LEU A 589 10.89 6.99 16.53
CA LEU A 589 11.91 6.19 15.84
C LEU A 589 13.19 6.99 15.60
N ILE A 590 13.10 8.21 15.10
CA ILE A 590 14.27 9.08 14.89
C ILE A 590 15.00 9.34 16.22
N CYS A 591 14.30 9.68 17.29
CA CYS A 591 14.91 9.96 18.60
C CYS A 591 15.65 8.75 19.19
N LYS A 592 15.15 7.54 18.95
CA LYS A 592 15.82 6.31 19.40
C LYS A 592 17.22 6.16 18.78
N TYR A 593 17.34 6.53 17.51
CA TYR A 593 18.57 6.33 16.73
C TYR A 593 19.50 7.54 16.75
N SER A 594 18.96 8.73 17.04
CA SER A 594 19.67 10.01 17.15
C SER A 594 19.73 10.51 18.59
N LYS A 595 20.72 10.05 19.37
CA LYS A 595 20.87 10.45 20.79
C LYS A 595 21.17 11.94 20.99
N ASP A 596 21.84 12.58 20.04
CA ASP A 596 22.18 14.00 20.15
C ASP A 596 20.95 14.89 19.96
N LEU A 597 20.01 14.43 19.13
CA LEU A 597 18.77 15.15 18.83
C LEU A 597 17.59 14.75 19.73
N SER A 598 17.67 13.64 20.47
CA SER A 598 16.59 13.14 21.32
C SER A 598 16.10 14.20 22.31
N LYS A 599 17.03 14.93 22.94
CA LYS A 599 16.71 15.95 23.95
C LYS A 599 15.86 17.08 23.37
N GLU A 600 16.23 17.58 22.19
CA GLU A 600 15.52 18.67 21.54
C GLU A 600 14.11 18.22 21.12
N TYR A 601 13.97 17.03 20.55
CA TYR A 601 12.69 16.54 20.05
C TYR A 601 11.77 16.04 21.14
N VAL A 602 12.28 15.41 22.20
CA VAL A 602 11.46 15.09 23.38
C VAL A 602 10.87 16.38 23.93
N ARG A 603 11.67 17.46 24.05
CA ARG A 603 11.16 18.76 24.47
C ARG A 603 10.10 19.30 23.50
N GLN A 604 10.38 19.34 22.19
CA GLN A 604 9.46 19.88 21.20
C GLN A 604 8.14 19.09 21.15
N PHE A 605 8.17 17.75 21.13
CA PHE A 605 6.98 16.90 21.01
C PHE A 605 6.21 16.70 22.32
N THR A 606 6.71 17.24 23.43
CA THR A 606 6.01 17.31 24.72
C THR A 606 5.41 18.68 25.02
N GLU A 607 5.72 19.71 24.21
CA GLU A 607 5.20 21.07 24.36
C GLU A 607 3.67 21.16 24.35
N GLU A 608 3.15 22.19 25.02
CA GLU A 608 1.70 22.43 25.17
C GLU A 608 0.99 22.71 23.83
N THR A 609 1.72 23.17 22.82
CA THR A 609 1.18 23.51 21.49
C THR A 609 0.79 22.29 20.66
N ILE A 610 1.32 21.11 20.98
CA ILE A 610 1.06 19.88 20.24
C ILE A 610 -0.15 19.16 20.80
N THR A 611 -0.94 18.59 19.88
CA THR A 611 -2.16 17.87 20.24
C THR A 611 -1.88 16.71 21.21
N PRO A 612 -2.73 16.49 22.22
CA PRO A 612 -2.50 15.43 23.22
C PRO A 612 -2.42 14.03 22.59
N ARG A 613 -3.17 13.78 21.52
CA ARG A 613 -3.16 12.51 20.79
C ARG A 613 -1.77 12.17 20.26
N ILE A 614 -1.09 13.12 19.62
CA ILE A 614 0.25 12.92 19.05
C ILE A 614 1.29 12.83 20.17
N THR A 615 1.16 13.64 21.22
CA THR A 615 2.04 13.59 22.39
C THR A 615 1.99 12.20 23.05
N ILE A 616 0.80 11.69 23.34
CA ILE A 616 0.59 10.35 23.92
C ILE A 616 1.23 9.26 23.05
N GLN A 617 1.03 9.34 21.73
CA GLN A 617 1.57 8.35 20.83
C GLN A 617 3.09 8.41 20.74
N PHE A 618 3.66 9.61 20.61
CA PHE A 618 5.10 9.82 20.63
C PHE A 618 5.71 9.21 21.89
N ILE A 619 5.19 9.56 23.08
CA ILE A 619 5.71 9.02 24.35
C ILE A 619 5.55 7.49 24.40
N SER A 620 4.42 6.96 23.96
CA SER A 620 4.18 5.51 23.92
C SER A 620 5.23 4.78 23.08
N PHE A 621 5.48 5.24 21.86
CA PHE A 621 6.51 4.64 20.99
C PHE A 621 7.91 4.88 21.54
N TYR A 622 8.22 6.08 22.01
CA TYR A 622 9.54 6.40 22.57
C TYR A 622 9.89 5.52 23.77
N LEU A 623 8.93 5.27 24.67
CA LEU A 623 9.13 4.38 25.81
C LEU A 623 9.15 2.90 25.43
N ASN A 624 8.38 2.47 24.42
CA ASN A 624 8.42 1.09 23.93
C ASN A 624 9.80 0.75 23.39
N GLU A 625 10.34 1.63 22.58
CA GLU A 625 11.60 1.41 21.88
C GLU A 625 12.83 1.53 22.81
N ASN A 626 12.70 2.21 23.94
CA ASN A 626 13.76 2.41 24.93
C ASN A 626 13.65 1.48 26.17
N SER A 627 12.73 0.51 26.15
CA SER A 627 12.24 -0.15 27.37
C SER A 627 13.23 -1.05 28.12
N ASP A 628 14.37 -1.44 27.54
CA ASP A 628 15.23 -2.47 28.14
C ASP A 628 16.69 -2.05 28.46
N THR A 629 17.19 -0.88 28.02
CA THR A 629 18.67 -0.62 28.12
C THR A 629 19.15 0.80 28.40
N GLN A 630 18.31 1.85 28.40
CA GLN A 630 18.80 3.23 28.59
C GLN A 630 18.11 3.96 29.72
N ILE A 631 18.93 4.38 30.68
CA ILE A 631 18.59 5.38 31.69
C ILE A 631 18.33 6.68 30.93
N LEU A 632 17.07 7.10 30.83
CA LEU A 632 16.73 8.39 30.22
C LEU A 632 17.42 9.53 31.00
N PRO A 633 17.89 10.58 30.32
CA PRO A 633 18.35 11.79 30.99
C PRO A 633 17.22 12.39 31.85
N LYS A 634 17.55 12.93 33.01
CA LYS A 634 16.58 13.51 33.95
C LYS A 634 15.66 14.56 33.30
N ASP A 635 16.19 15.38 32.40
CA ASP A 635 15.41 16.45 31.74
C ASP A 635 14.35 15.89 30.78
N GLU A 636 14.68 14.82 30.04
CA GLU A 636 13.74 14.13 29.16
C GLU A 636 12.67 13.42 29.98
N GLU A 637 13.08 12.79 31.08
CA GLU A 637 12.19 12.12 32.02
C GLU A 637 11.15 13.09 32.59
N ILE A 638 11.59 14.27 33.07
CA ILE A 638 10.70 15.32 33.57
C ILE A 638 9.72 15.79 32.49
N SER A 639 10.20 16.00 31.27
CA SER A 639 9.37 16.47 30.14
C SER A 639 8.29 15.44 29.77
N ILE A 640 8.64 14.15 29.74
CA ILE A 640 7.70 13.04 29.51
C ILE A 640 6.66 12.96 30.63
N LEU A 641 7.09 13.10 31.89
CA LEU A 641 6.21 13.08 33.05
C LEU A 641 5.17 14.20 33.01
N GLN A 642 5.62 15.43 32.77
CA GLN A 642 4.76 16.60 32.66
C GLN A 642 3.77 16.46 31.50
N ALA A 643 4.24 15.98 30.34
CA ALA A 643 3.37 15.74 29.19
C ALA A 643 2.35 14.63 29.44
N TRP A 644 2.73 13.54 30.11
CA TRP A 644 1.80 12.47 30.49
C TRP A 644 0.70 12.98 31.41
N ILE A 645 1.04 13.78 32.42
CA ILE A 645 0.07 14.36 33.36
C ILE A 645 -0.84 15.34 32.63
N ARG A 646 -0.27 16.28 31.87
CA ARG A 646 -1.02 17.22 31.04
C ARG A 646 -2.02 16.49 30.16
N CYS A 647 -1.56 15.50 29.39
CA CYS A 647 -2.41 14.71 28.51
C CYS A 647 -3.49 13.93 29.28
N SER A 648 -3.16 13.34 30.43
CA SER A 648 -4.13 12.61 31.27
C SER A 648 -5.17 13.52 31.91
N LEU A 649 -4.86 14.80 32.14
CA LEU A 649 -5.81 15.80 32.64
C LEU A 649 -6.75 16.31 31.54
N ILE A 650 -6.22 16.54 30.34
CA ILE A 650 -6.98 17.16 29.23
C ILE A 650 -7.62 16.14 28.27
N THR A 651 -7.44 14.84 28.51
CA THR A 651 -8.10 13.77 27.76
C THR A 651 -8.85 12.83 28.71
N THR A 652 -10.05 12.41 28.31
CA THR A 652 -10.90 11.50 29.11
C THR A 652 -10.53 10.02 28.92
N ASN A 653 -9.80 9.70 27.85
CA ASN A 653 -9.38 8.33 27.54
C ASN A 653 -8.16 7.91 28.35
N SER A 654 -8.31 6.90 29.21
CA SER A 654 -7.20 6.36 30.00
C SER A 654 -6.30 5.41 29.17
N ASN A 655 -5.04 5.78 28.97
CA ASN A 655 -4.03 4.90 28.37
C ASN A 655 -3.26 4.13 29.45
N THR A 656 -3.81 3.01 29.90
CA THR A 656 -3.25 2.20 31.01
C THR A 656 -1.83 1.70 30.72
N ASN A 657 -1.56 1.27 29.49
CA ASN A 657 -0.24 0.79 29.07
C ASN A 657 0.83 1.90 29.13
N LEU A 658 0.47 3.13 28.75
CA LEU A 658 1.37 4.27 28.83
C LEU A 658 1.65 4.62 30.30
N SER A 659 0.61 4.70 31.11
CA SER A 659 0.73 4.99 32.55
C SER A 659 1.68 4.02 33.24
N ARG A 660 1.55 2.70 33.00
CA ARG A 660 2.45 1.68 33.57
C ARG A 660 3.92 1.88 33.18
N LYS A 661 4.18 2.34 31.94
CA LYS A 661 5.55 2.57 31.44
C LYS A 661 6.15 3.84 32.03
N VAL A 662 5.38 4.92 32.06
CA VAL A 662 5.79 6.19 32.66
C VAL A 662 6.08 6.02 34.16
N LEU A 663 5.36 5.16 34.86
CA LEU A 663 5.57 4.92 36.30
C LEU A 663 6.79 4.04 36.62
N ARG A 664 7.41 3.40 35.62
CA ARG A 664 8.68 2.67 35.78
C ARG A 664 9.91 3.58 35.67
N LEU A 665 9.70 4.86 35.37
CA LEU A 665 10.76 5.87 35.30
C LEU A 665 11.45 6.04 36.68
N LYS A 666 12.76 6.30 36.67
CA LYS A 666 13.61 6.39 37.86
C LYS A 666 13.17 7.49 38.82
N THR A 667 12.61 8.59 38.33
CA THR A 667 12.06 9.68 39.15
C THR A 667 11.15 9.14 40.25
N PHE A 668 10.33 8.12 39.95
CA PHE A 668 9.40 7.53 40.91
C PHE A 668 9.98 6.40 41.76
N SER A 669 10.99 5.68 41.26
CA SER A 669 11.67 4.61 42.00
C SER A 669 12.30 5.12 43.31
N SER A 670 12.75 6.37 43.33
CA SER A 670 13.32 7.03 44.51
C SER A 670 12.31 7.31 45.62
N CYS A 671 11.01 7.34 45.31
CA CYS A 671 9.94 7.75 46.22
C CYS A 671 9.02 6.59 46.66
N GLY A 672 9.37 5.33 46.35
CA GLY A 672 8.60 4.16 46.76
C GLY A 672 7.21 4.06 46.15
N ILE A 673 6.95 4.74 45.03
CA ILE A 673 5.64 4.73 44.37
C ILE A 673 5.46 3.40 43.62
N SER A 674 4.37 2.69 43.88
CA SER A 674 4.11 1.39 43.27
C SER A 674 3.92 1.50 41.74
N SER A 675 4.59 0.64 40.97
CA SER A 675 4.49 0.60 39.50
C SER A 675 3.15 0.07 38.95
N ASN A 676 2.20 -0.28 39.83
CA ASN A 676 0.94 -0.94 39.46
C ASN A 676 -0.23 0.04 39.22
N CYS A 677 0.04 1.35 39.08
CA CYS A 677 -1.03 2.31 38.82
C CYS A 677 -1.38 2.35 37.33
N ASP A 678 -2.67 2.14 37.02
CA ASP A 678 -3.18 2.08 35.65
C ASP A 678 -3.74 3.43 35.16
N SER A 679 -3.92 4.40 36.05
CA SER A 679 -4.52 5.71 35.76
C SER A 679 -3.91 6.85 36.59
N LEU A 680 -4.10 8.09 36.14
CA LEU A 680 -3.74 9.29 36.92
C LEU A 680 -4.41 9.28 38.30
N HIS A 681 -5.66 8.82 38.39
CA HIS A 681 -6.38 8.68 39.67
C HIS A 681 -5.68 7.73 40.64
N SER A 682 -5.28 6.54 40.17
CA SER A 682 -4.53 5.59 40.99
C SER A 682 -3.15 6.12 41.38
N PHE A 683 -2.51 6.89 40.49
CA PHE A 683 -1.23 7.54 40.79
C PHE A 683 -1.37 8.58 41.91
N ILE A 684 -2.38 9.45 41.84
CA ILE A 684 -2.65 10.44 42.90
C ILE A 684 -2.89 9.75 44.26
N LYS A 685 -3.62 8.62 44.27
CA LYS A 685 -3.79 7.83 45.50
C LYS A 685 -2.49 7.18 45.98
N SER A 686 -1.63 6.72 45.08
CA SER A 686 -0.34 6.16 45.47
C SER A 686 0.60 7.22 46.06
N LEU A 687 0.55 8.46 45.56
CA LEU A 687 1.29 9.59 46.13
C LEU A 687 0.88 9.84 47.59
N SER A 688 -0.41 9.73 47.91
CA SER A 688 -0.88 9.97 49.27
C SER A 688 -0.54 8.86 50.26
N LEU A 689 -0.52 7.60 49.82
CA LEU A 689 -0.13 6.47 50.68
C LEU A 689 1.32 6.56 51.18
N ASN A 690 2.18 7.24 50.42
CA ASN A 690 3.60 7.41 50.77
C ASN A 690 3.85 8.65 51.65
N ILE A 691 2.84 9.45 51.96
CA ILE A 691 2.97 10.60 52.86
C ILE A 691 3.17 10.08 54.28
N VAL A 692 4.34 10.32 54.85
CA VAL A 692 4.61 9.95 56.25
C VAL A 692 4.20 11.12 57.15
N PRO A 693 3.23 10.93 58.06
CA PRO A 693 2.78 11.98 58.97
C PRO A 693 3.92 12.42 59.90
N HIS A 694 4.00 13.72 60.19
CA HIS A 694 5.01 14.34 61.07
C HIS A 694 6.48 14.25 60.62
N SER A 695 6.76 13.93 59.35
CA SER A 695 8.11 13.91 58.77
C SER A 695 8.28 14.92 57.61
N SER A 696 9.52 15.23 57.25
CA SER A 696 9.83 16.09 56.10
C SER A 696 9.61 15.33 54.78
N ASN A 697 8.40 15.44 54.22
CA ASN A 697 8.03 14.88 52.90
C ASN A 697 8.65 15.67 51.72
N ALA A 698 9.93 16.05 51.81
CA ALA A 698 10.59 16.96 50.88
C ALA A 698 10.70 16.39 49.45
N SER A 699 11.09 15.13 49.31
CA SER A 699 11.19 14.44 48.01
C SER A 699 9.81 14.29 47.34
N LEU A 700 8.78 13.93 48.10
CA LEU A 700 7.41 13.85 47.58
C LEU A 700 6.85 15.21 47.18
N LYS A 701 7.20 16.29 47.89
CA LYS A 701 6.85 17.66 47.50
C LYS A 701 7.53 18.06 46.19
N GLU A 702 8.80 17.70 46.01
CA GLU A 702 9.52 17.94 44.75
C GLU A 702 8.89 17.18 43.58
N VAL A 703 8.57 15.89 43.74
CA VAL A 703 7.87 15.11 42.72
C VAL A 703 6.49 15.70 42.43
N CYS A 704 5.73 16.11 43.45
CA CYS A 704 4.44 16.76 43.27
C CYS A 704 4.56 18.08 42.49
N GLU A 705 5.60 18.88 42.76
CA GLU A 705 5.91 20.10 42.02
C GLU A 705 6.31 19.82 40.57
N ILE A 706 7.14 18.81 40.31
CA ILE A 706 7.50 18.39 38.94
C ILE A 706 6.23 17.99 38.16
N CYS A 707 5.34 17.24 38.82
CA CYS A 707 4.14 16.67 38.23
C CYS A 707 3.03 17.70 37.96
N PHE A 708 2.72 18.56 38.95
CA PHE A 708 1.57 19.46 38.91
C PHE A 708 1.95 20.94 38.90
N GLY A 709 3.24 21.26 38.84
CA GLY A 709 3.80 22.63 38.90
C GLY A 709 3.32 23.58 37.83
N HIS A 710 2.88 23.08 36.68
CA HIS A 710 2.33 23.87 35.58
C HIS A 710 0.86 23.54 35.29
N ALA A 711 0.19 22.82 36.21
CA ALA A 711 -1.13 22.30 35.94
C ALA A 711 -2.21 23.40 35.86
N ASP A 712 -1.99 24.54 36.52
CA ASP A 712 -2.79 25.76 36.39
C ASP A 712 -2.70 26.37 34.97
N THR A 713 -1.51 26.43 34.36
CA THR A 713 -1.35 27.00 33.00
C THR A 713 -2.00 26.11 31.94
N TRP A 714 -1.91 24.78 32.11
CA TRP A 714 -2.50 23.81 31.18
C TRP A 714 -4.03 23.93 31.10
N ILE A 715 -4.69 24.23 32.21
CA ILE A 715 -6.15 24.26 32.31
C ILE A 715 -6.75 25.66 32.20
N GLU A 716 -5.95 26.72 32.35
CA GLU A 716 -6.43 28.11 32.39
C GLU A 716 -7.29 28.45 31.16
N LYS A 717 -6.82 28.10 29.95
CA LYS A 717 -7.57 28.35 28.70
C LYS A 717 -8.87 27.56 28.64
N ILE A 718 -8.86 26.31 29.10
CA ILE A 718 -10.03 25.41 29.10
C ILE A 718 -11.10 25.93 30.06
N ILE A 719 -10.69 26.46 31.22
CA ILE A 719 -11.62 27.01 32.23
C ILE A 719 -12.19 28.36 31.78
N LYS A 720 -11.36 29.23 31.17
CA LYS A 720 -11.83 30.52 30.64
C LYS A 720 -12.80 30.36 29.46
N MET A 721 -12.58 29.36 28.60
CA MET A 721 -13.41 29.08 27.43
C MET A 721 -13.82 27.60 27.38
N PRO A 722 -14.83 27.20 28.19
CA PRO A 722 -15.21 25.80 28.33
C PRO A 722 -15.97 25.28 27.11
N THR A 723 -15.46 24.20 26.49
CA THR A 723 -16.03 23.60 25.27
C THR A 723 -16.80 22.30 25.51
N SER A 724 -16.46 21.54 26.55
CA SER A 724 -17.09 20.25 26.88
C SER A 724 -17.33 20.10 28.38
N GLU A 725 -18.55 19.71 28.76
CA GLU A 725 -18.90 19.44 30.15
C GLU A 725 -18.17 18.20 30.69
N GLU A 726 -18.07 17.14 29.89
CA GLU A 726 -17.42 15.88 30.29
C GLU A 726 -15.95 16.11 30.64
N LEU A 727 -15.23 16.89 29.81
CA LEU A 727 -13.84 17.25 30.05
C LEU A 727 -13.68 18.05 31.34
N LEU A 728 -14.55 19.01 31.60
CA LEU A 728 -14.50 19.78 32.84
C LEU A 728 -14.79 18.92 34.07
N VAL A 729 -15.80 18.04 34.00
CA VAL A 729 -16.09 17.10 35.09
C VAL A 729 -14.87 16.23 35.38
N HIS A 730 -14.17 15.73 34.35
CA HIS A 730 -12.93 14.96 34.49
C HIS A 730 -11.81 15.78 35.15
N ILE A 731 -11.53 16.99 34.67
CA ILE A 731 -10.51 17.89 35.24
C ILE A 731 -10.79 18.16 36.72
N TYR A 732 -12.00 18.60 37.05
CA TYR A 732 -12.37 18.88 38.44
C TYR A 732 -12.39 17.63 39.31
N ALA A 733 -12.71 16.45 38.75
CA ALA A 733 -12.61 15.18 39.49
C ALA A 733 -11.15 14.83 39.82
N MET A 734 -10.23 14.92 38.85
CA MET A 734 -8.82 14.65 39.07
C MET A 734 -8.21 15.62 40.10
N PHE A 735 -8.50 16.92 39.98
CA PHE A 735 -8.04 17.90 40.98
C PHE A 735 -8.74 17.76 42.33
N GLY A 736 -10.03 17.41 42.37
CA GLY A 736 -10.73 17.15 43.62
C GLY A 736 -10.08 16.00 44.38
N VAL A 737 -9.75 14.91 43.69
CA VAL A 737 -9.00 13.77 44.25
C VAL A 737 -7.59 14.19 44.69
N LEU A 738 -6.90 15.02 43.91
CA LEU A 738 -5.58 15.57 44.28
C LEU A 738 -5.64 16.41 45.56
N PHE A 739 -6.62 17.30 45.70
CA PHE A 739 -6.83 18.09 46.91
C PHE A 739 -7.18 17.20 48.10
N TYR A 740 -8.09 16.23 47.91
CA TYR A 740 -8.55 15.36 48.99
C TYR A 740 -7.44 14.47 49.57
N HIS A 741 -6.56 13.96 48.72
CA HIS A 741 -5.52 13.00 49.12
C HIS A 741 -4.13 13.63 49.33
N CYS A 742 -3.80 14.72 48.64
CA CYS A 742 -2.44 15.28 48.60
C CYS A 742 -2.36 16.74 49.05
N SER A 743 -3.35 17.29 49.76
CA SER A 743 -3.36 18.71 50.19
C SER A 743 -2.07 19.12 50.95
N VAL A 744 -1.51 18.22 51.77
CA VAL A 744 -0.26 18.44 52.53
C VAL A 744 0.96 18.65 51.62
N LEU A 745 0.95 18.06 50.42
CA LEU A 745 2.00 18.24 49.42
C LEU A 745 1.81 19.55 48.63
N LEU A 746 0.56 19.95 48.38
CA LEU A 746 0.21 21.17 47.63
C LEU A 746 0.47 22.45 48.42
N TYR A 747 0.33 22.40 49.74
CA TYR A 747 0.43 23.58 50.61
C TYR A 747 1.82 23.79 51.18
N ASN A 748 2.31 25.02 51.05
CA ASN A 748 3.54 25.46 51.70
C ASN A 748 3.32 26.85 52.32
N LYS A 749 3.17 26.89 53.64
CA LYS A 749 2.94 28.12 54.40
C LYS A 749 4.01 29.20 54.19
N ALA A 750 5.24 28.80 53.90
CA ALA A 750 6.34 29.74 53.65
C ALA A 750 6.28 30.42 52.27
N LYS A 751 5.46 29.90 51.33
CA LYS A 751 5.33 30.42 49.96
C LYS A 751 3.89 30.86 49.71
N SER A 752 3.68 32.17 49.56
CA SER A 752 2.37 32.75 49.23
C SER A 752 1.83 32.32 47.86
N ASN A 753 2.71 31.91 46.93
CA ASN A 753 2.36 31.39 45.60
C ASN A 753 2.65 29.87 45.48
N CYS A 754 2.19 29.08 46.46
CA CYS A 754 2.29 27.62 46.42
C CYS A 754 1.27 26.99 45.45
N LEU A 755 1.44 25.70 45.12
CA LEU A 755 0.54 24.98 44.21
C LEU A 755 -0.92 25.07 44.62
N LEU A 756 -1.21 24.91 45.91
CA LEU A 756 -2.57 25.04 46.45
C LEU A 756 -3.17 26.41 46.07
N SER A 757 -2.43 27.50 46.29
CA SER A 757 -2.92 28.85 46.01
C SER A 757 -3.12 29.11 44.51
N ARG A 758 -2.21 28.62 43.65
CA ARG A 758 -2.32 28.76 42.19
C ARG A 758 -3.52 28.00 41.65
N LEU A 759 -3.64 26.72 42.01
CA LEU A 759 -4.76 25.89 41.59
C LEU A 759 -6.09 26.41 42.13
N THR A 760 -6.13 26.91 43.37
CA THR A 760 -7.34 27.55 43.91
C THR A 760 -7.72 28.78 43.09
N ASN A 761 -6.77 29.66 42.79
CA ASN A 761 -7.03 30.87 42.00
C ASN A 761 -7.46 30.55 40.56
N THR A 762 -7.09 29.41 40.00
CA THR A 762 -7.49 29.02 38.64
C THR A 762 -8.81 28.25 38.60
N LEU A 763 -9.01 27.27 39.49
CA LEU A 763 -10.17 26.35 39.49
C LEU A 763 -11.34 26.81 40.37
N LEU A 764 -11.05 27.30 41.58
CA LEU A 764 -12.08 27.46 42.62
C LEU A 764 -12.45 28.92 42.86
N LEU A 765 -11.50 29.83 42.91
CA LEU A 765 -11.76 31.24 43.21
C LEU A 765 -11.07 32.14 42.17
N PRO A 766 -11.41 32.01 40.87
CA PRO A 766 -10.88 32.90 39.85
C PRO A 766 -11.26 34.35 40.10
N THR A 767 -10.37 35.27 39.70
CA THR A 767 -10.52 36.70 39.97
C THR A 767 -11.83 37.28 39.46
N ASP A 768 -12.35 36.75 38.34
CA ASP A 768 -13.66 37.13 37.80
C ASP A 768 -14.82 36.73 38.72
N PHE A 769 -14.74 35.53 39.30
CA PHE A 769 -15.72 35.07 40.29
C PHE A 769 -15.60 35.87 41.59
N LEU A 770 -14.37 36.20 41.99
CA LEU A 770 -14.15 37.06 43.16
C LEU A 770 -14.74 38.47 43.00
N LYS A 771 -14.78 38.98 41.76
CA LYS A 771 -15.41 40.25 41.37
C LYS A 771 -16.94 40.17 41.17
N GLY A 772 -17.54 38.99 41.34
CA GLY A 772 -18.99 38.79 41.29
C GLY A 772 -19.55 38.28 39.94
N LYS A 773 -18.70 37.90 38.97
CA LYS A 773 -19.17 37.24 37.74
C LYS A 773 -19.48 35.77 38.01
N VAL A 774 -20.65 35.31 37.59
CA VAL A 774 -21.06 33.90 37.79
C VAL A 774 -20.22 32.97 36.89
N PRO A 775 -19.71 31.83 37.41
CA PRO A 775 -18.98 30.85 36.59
C PRO A 775 -19.87 30.19 35.54
N HIS A 776 -19.27 29.66 34.48
CA HIS A 776 -19.99 28.92 33.44
C HIS A 776 -20.73 27.69 34.01
N ASN A 777 -21.89 27.33 33.44
CA ASN A 777 -22.73 26.26 33.98
C ASN A 777 -22.01 24.89 34.04
N PHE A 778 -21.18 24.56 33.05
CA PHE A 778 -20.36 23.33 33.07
C PHE A 778 -19.41 23.28 34.27
N ILE A 779 -18.84 24.42 34.67
CA ILE A 779 -17.97 24.51 35.86
C ILE A 779 -18.81 24.30 37.12
N LEU A 780 -20.00 24.91 37.20
CA LEU A 780 -20.92 24.72 38.33
C LEU A 780 -21.37 23.27 38.47
N ASN A 781 -21.67 22.58 37.36
CA ASN A 781 -22.02 21.16 37.34
C ASN A 781 -20.84 20.27 37.78
N ALA A 782 -19.63 20.56 37.30
CA ALA A 782 -18.42 19.84 37.70
C ALA A 782 -18.13 20.02 39.19
N LEU A 783 -18.24 21.25 39.71
CA LEU A 783 -18.10 21.57 41.12
C LEU A 783 -19.21 20.96 41.97
N GLN A 784 -20.46 20.94 41.52
CA GLN A 784 -21.53 20.26 42.25
C GLN A 784 -21.16 18.79 42.55
N ARG A 785 -20.46 18.12 41.63
CA ARG A 785 -20.03 16.73 41.81
C ARG A 785 -18.79 16.59 42.69
N THR A 786 -17.90 17.59 42.71
CA THR A 786 -16.51 17.46 43.24
C THR A 786 -16.16 18.41 44.39
N TRP A 787 -16.99 19.42 44.68
CA TRP A 787 -16.75 20.48 45.66
C TRP A 787 -16.40 19.94 47.06
N HIS A 788 -17.09 18.89 47.49
CA HIS A 788 -16.83 18.22 48.77
C HIS A 788 -15.38 17.72 48.90
N LEU A 789 -14.77 17.23 47.82
CA LEU A 789 -13.38 16.74 47.83
C LEU A 789 -12.38 17.88 48.09
N PHE A 790 -12.60 19.04 47.46
CA PHE A 790 -11.76 20.23 47.68
C PHE A 790 -11.87 20.72 49.13
N VAL A 791 -13.09 20.85 49.64
CA VAL A 791 -13.38 21.33 51.00
C VAL A 791 -12.80 20.40 52.05
N GLN A 792 -13.02 19.10 51.92
CA GLN A 792 -12.45 18.10 52.83
C GLN A 792 -10.91 18.09 52.77
N GLY A 793 -10.33 18.18 51.58
CA GLY A 793 -8.88 18.21 51.39
C GLY A 793 -8.21 19.43 52.03
N ILE A 794 -8.78 20.61 51.86
CA ILE A 794 -8.28 21.85 52.47
C ILE A 794 -8.45 21.81 54.00
N PHE A 795 -9.56 21.28 54.50
CA PHE A 795 -9.81 21.20 55.94
C PHE A 795 -8.79 20.34 56.69
N GLN A 796 -8.16 19.36 56.04
CA GLN A 796 -7.08 18.54 56.62
C GLN A 796 -5.82 19.36 56.96
N LEU A 797 -5.64 20.56 56.40
CA LEU A 797 -4.47 21.42 56.61
C LEU A 797 -4.55 22.30 57.88
N ASP A 798 -5.46 21.97 58.80
CA ASP A 798 -5.69 22.68 60.07
C ASP A 798 -6.03 24.18 59.89
N CYS A 799 -7.16 24.44 59.23
CA CYS A 799 -7.64 25.79 58.94
C CYS A 799 -7.81 26.69 60.17
N GLY A 800 -7.90 26.14 61.38
CA GLY A 800 -8.07 26.94 62.61
C GLY A 800 -6.82 27.74 62.99
N ASN A 801 -5.64 27.26 62.60
CA ASN A 801 -4.35 27.87 62.95
C ASN A 801 -3.73 28.69 61.80
N ASP A 802 -4.41 28.75 60.65
CA ASP A 802 -3.93 29.44 59.46
C ASP A 802 -4.98 30.39 58.85
N LEU A 803 -4.74 31.69 59.03
CA LEU A 803 -5.64 32.75 58.55
C LEU A 803 -5.88 32.71 57.04
N TYR A 804 -4.92 32.24 56.24
CA TYR A 804 -5.11 32.14 54.78
C TYR A 804 -6.09 31.02 54.45
N LEU A 805 -5.88 29.83 55.04
CA LEU A 805 -6.75 28.67 54.81
C LEU A 805 -8.16 28.91 55.37
N GLU A 806 -8.28 29.58 56.52
CA GLU A 806 -9.57 29.95 57.09
C GLU A 806 -10.37 30.88 56.16
N ARG A 807 -9.71 31.91 55.60
CA ARG A 807 -10.32 32.84 54.63
C ARG A 807 -10.73 32.12 53.36
N LEU A 808 -9.84 31.29 52.81
CA LEU A 808 -10.09 30.51 51.61
C LEU A 808 -11.30 29.59 51.79
N MET A 809 -11.38 28.86 52.90
CA MET A 809 -12.53 28.01 53.23
C MET A 809 -13.81 28.82 53.40
N LYS A 810 -13.75 29.97 54.07
CA LYS A 810 -14.89 30.89 54.18
C LYS A 810 -15.38 31.34 52.80
N ASP A 811 -14.48 31.76 51.91
CA ASP A 811 -14.83 32.18 50.56
C ASP A 811 -15.43 31.03 49.73
N LEU A 812 -14.87 29.81 49.82
CA LEU A 812 -15.42 28.64 49.14
C LEU A 812 -16.84 28.30 49.59
N ILE A 813 -17.15 28.46 50.87
CA ILE A 813 -18.49 28.21 51.40
C ILE A 813 -19.43 29.34 50.99
N VAL A 814 -19.09 30.59 51.31
CA VAL A 814 -19.98 31.74 51.16
C VAL A 814 -20.19 32.09 49.68
N ARG A 815 -19.19 31.99 48.81
CA ARG A 815 -19.37 32.38 47.40
C ARG A 815 -20.09 31.32 46.58
N TYR A 816 -19.89 30.03 46.87
CA TYR A 816 -20.54 28.97 46.11
C TYR A 816 -21.93 28.59 46.62
N LEU A 817 -22.25 28.77 47.90
CA LEU A 817 -23.56 28.41 48.45
C LEU A 817 -24.76 28.96 47.65
N PRO A 818 -24.75 30.21 47.15
CA PRO A 818 -25.82 30.74 46.29
C PRO A 818 -25.99 29.97 44.97
N HIS A 819 -24.99 29.22 44.52
CA HIS A 819 -25.00 28.46 43.27
C HIS A 819 -25.23 26.96 43.46
N LEU A 820 -25.02 26.41 44.66
CA LEU A 820 -25.24 24.99 44.94
C LEU A 820 -26.73 24.58 44.87
N PRO A 821 -27.09 23.37 44.43
CA PRO A 821 -28.48 22.92 44.49
C PRO A 821 -28.91 22.59 45.91
N VAL A 822 -30.19 22.77 46.21
CA VAL A 822 -30.74 22.56 47.57
C VAL A 822 -30.83 21.08 47.92
N ASN A 823 -31.50 20.28 47.08
CA ASN A 823 -31.84 18.88 47.41
C ASN A 823 -30.71 17.88 47.13
N SER A 824 -29.66 18.30 46.41
CA SER A 824 -28.52 17.47 46.03
C SER A 824 -27.20 18.19 46.29
N SER A 825 -27.17 19.00 47.35
CA SER A 825 -26.02 19.83 47.71
C SER A 825 -24.78 18.97 47.99
N PRO A 826 -23.59 19.33 47.47
CA PRO A 826 -22.35 18.64 47.81
C PRO A 826 -22.00 18.75 49.31
N ILE A 827 -22.60 19.70 50.03
CA ILE A 827 -22.42 19.87 51.48
C ILE A 827 -22.78 18.59 52.23
N PHE A 828 -23.77 17.81 51.77
CA PHE A 828 -24.20 16.60 52.46
C PHE A 828 -23.07 15.58 52.64
N LYS A 829 -22.14 15.51 51.68
CA LYS A 829 -20.97 14.63 51.77
C LYS A 829 -19.92 15.12 52.77
N CYS A 830 -19.94 16.39 53.16
CA CYS A 830 -19.03 16.97 54.14
C CYS A 830 -19.52 16.81 55.59
N ILE A 831 -20.82 16.55 55.80
CA ILE A 831 -21.46 16.50 57.13
C ILE A 831 -20.97 15.30 57.96
N GLU A 832 -20.46 14.24 57.32
CA GLU A 832 -19.90 13.07 58.00
C GLU A 832 -18.78 13.41 58.99
N ASN A 833 -17.98 14.45 58.69
CA ASN A 833 -16.93 14.92 59.59
C ASN A 833 -17.50 15.99 60.53
N GLU A 834 -17.66 15.63 61.81
CA GLU A 834 -18.25 16.50 62.85
C GLU A 834 -17.57 17.88 62.94
N LYS A 835 -16.24 17.95 62.88
CA LYS A 835 -15.48 19.21 62.96
C LYS A 835 -15.71 20.09 61.73
N LEU A 836 -15.73 19.47 60.55
CA LEU A 836 -16.01 20.17 59.29
C LEU A 836 -17.47 20.64 59.22
N CYS A 837 -18.40 19.83 59.73
CA CYS A 837 -19.81 20.18 59.85
C CYS A 837 -20.00 21.45 60.69
N VAL A 838 -19.40 21.49 61.88
CA VAL A 838 -19.37 22.70 62.74
C VAL A 838 -18.86 23.91 61.97
N PHE A 839 -17.70 23.77 61.33
CA PHE A 839 -17.08 24.87 60.59
C PHE A 839 -17.96 25.39 59.44
N ILE A 840 -18.52 24.48 58.63
CA ILE A 840 -19.36 24.85 57.49
C ILE A 840 -20.58 25.64 57.97
N PHE A 841 -21.36 25.11 58.91
CA PHE A 841 -22.59 25.78 59.34
C PHE A 841 -22.33 27.08 60.09
N GLU A 842 -21.22 27.19 60.83
CA GLU A 842 -20.80 28.46 61.42
C GLU A 842 -20.50 29.53 60.35
N LYS A 843 -19.79 29.17 59.28
CA LYS A 843 -19.53 30.11 58.17
C LYS A 843 -20.78 30.43 57.35
N ILE A 844 -21.72 29.50 57.21
CA ILE A 844 -23.03 29.77 56.58
C ILE A 844 -23.84 30.75 57.43
N CYS A 845 -23.92 30.54 58.74
CA CYS A 845 -24.69 31.40 59.63
C CYS A 845 -24.13 32.83 59.67
N THR A 846 -22.81 32.96 59.85
CA THR A 846 -22.13 34.26 59.84
C THR A 846 -22.20 34.95 58.47
N GLY A 847 -22.19 34.18 57.37
CA GLY A 847 -22.20 34.69 56.00
C GLY A 847 -23.56 35.03 55.41
N PHE A 848 -24.68 34.50 55.96
CA PHE A 848 -26.02 34.67 55.36
C PHE A 848 -27.16 34.94 56.34
N LEU A 849 -27.04 34.50 57.60
CA LEU A 849 -28.13 34.52 58.58
C LEU A 849 -27.92 35.55 59.70
N SER A 850 -26.72 36.12 59.83
CA SER A 850 -26.42 37.14 60.83
C SER A 850 -27.24 38.43 60.59
N PRO A 851 -27.67 39.15 61.64
CA PRO A 851 -28.39 40.41 61.52
C PRO A 851 -27.61 41.52 60.78
N ASN A 852 -26.26 41.45 60.79
CA ASN A 852 -25.41 42.42 60.12
C ASN A 852 -25.00 42.00 58.69
N CYS A 853 -25.59 40.93 58.17
CA CYS A 853 -25.23 40.41 56.85
C CYS A 853 -25.81 41.28 55.72
N LYS A 854 -24.98 41.61 54.72
CA LYS A 854 -25.38 42.33 53.50
C LYS A 854 -25.75 41.40 52.32
N SER A 855 -26.10 40.14 52.59
CA SER A 855 -26.41 39.15 51.54
C SER A 855 -27.76 39.42 50.88
N MET A 856 -27.90 39.07 49.59
CA MET A 856 -29.19 39.12 48.88
C MET A 856 -30.22 38.19 49.53
N GLU A 857 -31.48 38.62 49.60
CA GLU A 857 -32.57 37.86 50.23
C GLU A 857 -32.73 36.44 49.65
N THR A 858 -32.50 36.27 48.35
CA THR A 858 -32.55 34.97 47.66
C THR A 858 -31.49 34.00 48.17
N SER A 859 -30.30 34.51 48.53
CA SER A 859 -29.19 33.69 49.05
C SER A 859 -29.46 33.27 50.50
N THR A 860 -30.06 34.14 51.31
CA THR A 860 -30.51 33.81 52.67
C THR A 860 -31.59 32.71 52.64
N THR A 861 -32.58 32.83 51.74
CA THR A 861 -33.59 31.77 51.54
C THR A 861 -32.96 30.45 51.11
N LYS A 862 -31.97 30.51 50.22
CA LYS A 862 -31.27 29.31 49.74
C LYS A 862 -30.43 28.65 50.85
N ALA A 863 -29.76 29.44 51.69
CA ALA A 863 -29.04 28.96 52.87
C ALA A 863 -29.97 28.25 53.86
N LEU A 864 -31.13 28.83 54.18
CA LEU A 864 -32.14 28.21 55.03
C LEU A 864 -32.63 26.88 54.45
N LYS A 865 -32.95 26.84 53.16
CA LYS A 865 -33.37 25.60 52.49
C LYS A 865 -32.28 24.52 52.46
N ILE A 866 -31.01 24.90 52.29
CA ILE A 866 -29.87 23.97 52.37
C ILE A 866 -29.72 23.43 53.80
N ILE A 867 -29.91 24.25 54.84
CA ILE A 867 -29.91 23.79 56.24
C ILE A 867 -31.06 22.79 56.46
N MET A 868 -32.27 23.09 55.96
CA MET A 868 -33.41 22.17 56.02
C MET A 868 -33.08 20.82 55.36
N ALA A 869 -32.59 20.86 54.12
CA ALA A 869 -32.22 19.64 53.40
C ALA A 869 -31.05 18.90 54.06
N SER A 870 -30.14 19.60 54.75
CA SER A 870 -29.02 19.00 55.48
C SER A 870 -29.48 18.24 56.72
N LEU A 871 -30.46 18.77 57.45
CA LEU A 871 -31.07 18.08 58.61
C LEU A 871 -31.79 16.80 58.18
N GLN A 872 -32.48 16.82 57.04
CA GLN A 872 -33.18 15.66 56.48
C GLN A 872 -32.23 14.57 55.97
N ASN A 873 -31.08 14.95 55.40
CA ASN A 873 -30.10 14.03 54.80
C ASN A 873 -28.91 13.72 55.72
N SER A 874 -28.98 14.08 57.01
CA SER A 874 -27.87 13.85 57.95
C SER A 874 -27.72 12.37 58.29
N PRO A 875 -26.49 11.80 58.27
CA PRO A 875 -26.28 10.37 58.42
C PRO A 875 -26.41 9.87 59.87
N THR A 876 -26.26 10.75 60.87
CA THR A 876 -26.30 10.39 62.29
C THR A 876 -27.08 11.42 63.12
N ASN A 877 -27.73 10.95 64.19
CA ASN A 877 -28.43 11.83 65.14
C ASN A 877 -27.50 12.86 65.78
N LYS A 878 -26.20 12.54 65.95
CA LYS A 878 -25.19 13.49 66.46
C LYS A 878 -24.99 14.67 65.50
N ASN A 879 -24.91 14.41 64.20
CA ASN A 879 -24.76 15.46 63.20
C ASN A 879 -25.98 16.39 63.16
N VAL A 880 -27.19 15.83 63.32
CA VAL A 880 -28.42 16.62 63.46
C VAL A 880 -28.32 17.58 64.65
N ILE A 881 -27.90 17.10 65.82
CA ILE A 881 -27.72 17.95 67.02
C ILE A 881 -26.67 19.04 66.77
N ILE A 882 -25.54 18.72 66.14
CA ILE A 882 -24.48 19.69 65.82
C ILE A 882 -25.01 20.80 64.89
N ILE A 883 -25.75 20.42 63.84
CA ILE A 883 -26.33 21.38 62.89
C ILE A 883 -27.32 22.28 63.61
N ILE A 884 -28.21 21.72 64.43
CA ILE A 884 -29.18 22.51 65.20
C ILE A 884 -28.46 23.47 66.15
N GLN A 885 -27.47 22.98 66.92
CA GLN A 885 -26.69 23.82 67.86
C GLN A 885 -26.01 25.00 67.15
N LYS A 886 -25.50 24.81 65.94
CA LYS A 886 -24.78 25.85 65.21
C LYS A 886 -25.68 26.79 64.44
N THR A 887 -26.89 26.37 64.06
CA THR A 887 -27.80 27.17 63.22
C THR A 887 -28.93 27.84 63.98
N LEU A 888 -29.43 27.24 65.06
CA LEU A 888 -30.62 27.69 65.79
C LEU A 888 -30.55 29.17 66.25
N PRO A 889 -29.45 29.66 66.86
CA PRO A 889 -29.38 31.06 67.28
C PRO A 889 -29.55 32.03 66.09
N SER A 890 -28.91 31.74 64.96
CA SER A 890 -29.00 32.59 63.77
C SER A 890 -30.36 32.46 63.06
N VAL A 891 -31.00 31.29 63.09
CA VAL A 891 -32.37 31.12 62.56
C VAL A 891 -33.37 31.98 63.34
N LEU A 892 -33.23 32.06 64.68
CA LEU A 892 -34.06 32.93 65.51
C LEU A 892 -33.82 34.42 65.19
N GLU A 893 -32.56 34.82 64.96
CA GLU A 893 -32.22 36.19 64.53
C GLU A 893 -32.83 36.52 63.15
N VAL A 894 -32.89 35.55 62.23
CA VAL A 894 -33.56 35.72 60.91
C VAL A 894 -35.06 35.98 61.08
N ILE A 895 -35.74 35.25 61.99
CA ILE A 895 -37.17 35.47 62.26
C ILE A 895 -37.42 36.88 62.83
N MET A 896 -36.50 37.40 63.65
CA MET A 896 -36.61 38.75 64.21
C MET A 896 -36.39 39.84 63.16
N PHE A 897 -35.28 39.76 62.41
CA PHE A 897 -34.74 40.91 61.68
C PHE A 897 -34.90 40.86 60.16
N HIS A 898 -35.10 39.70 59.56
CA HIS A 898 -35.08 39.53 58.10
C HIS A 898 -36.49 39.40 57.50
N SER A 899 -36.62 39.63 56.18
CA SER A 899 -37.87 39.50 55.42
C SER A 899 -38.29 38.04 55.20
N ASN A 900 -37.34 37.11 55.15
CA ASN A 900 -37.54 35.67 54.90
C ASN A 900 -38.09 34.88 56.12
N LYS A 901 -39.00 35.48 56.90
CA LYS A 901 -39.52 34.91 58.16
C LYS A 901 -40.25 33.58 57.94
N THR A 902 -40.95 33.41 56.81
CA THR A 902 -41.75 32.22 56.51
C THR A 902 -40.90 30.96 56.41
N VAL A 903 -39.81 31.00 55.62
CA VAL A 903 -38.90 29.86 55.43
C VAL A 903 -38.12 29.56 56.72
N ALA A 904 -37.75 30.58 57.50
CA ALA A 904 -37.11 30.40 58.80
C ALA A 904 -38.05 29.74 59.82
N LEU A 905 -39.34 30.07 59.79
CA LEU A 905 -40.36 29.43 60.63
C LEU A 905 -40.63 27.97 60.21
N GLU A 906 -40.58 27.65 58.92
CA GLU A 906 -40.63 26.25 58.44
C GLU A 906 -39.44 25.44 58.94
N LEU A 907 -38.22 25.98 58.85
CA LEU A 907 -37.03 25.35 59.40
C LEU A 907 -37.16 25.16 60.92
N LEU A 908 -37.66 26.15 61.65
CA LEU A 908 -37.88 26.05 63.10
C LEU A 908 -38.89 24.94 63.44
N LYS A 909 -40.02 24.86 62.73
CA LYS A 909 -40.99 23.75 62.90
C LYS A 909 -40.35 22.40 62.67
N MET A 910 -39.48 22.30 61.67
CA MET A 910 -38.74 21.07 61.38
C MET A 910 -37.75 20.74 62.52
N ILE A 911 -37.02 21.72 63.05
CA ILE A 911 -36.14 21.53 64.22
C ILE A 911 -36.95 21.01 65.42
N ILE A 912 -38.13 21.57 65.67
CA ILE A 912 -39.02 21.16 66.78
C ILE A 912 -39.55 19.74 66.58
N SER A 913 -39.79 19.30 65.34
CA SER A 913 -40.24 17.93 65.05
C SER A 913 -39.23 16.84 65.47
N TYR A 914 -37.98 17.22 65.72
CA TYR A 914 -36.94 16.36 66.27
C TYR A 914 -36.93 16.32 67.82
N SER A 915 -38.02 16.71 68.48
CA SER A 915 -38.19 16.82 69.94
C SER A 915 -37.83 15.59 70.78
N ASN A 916 -37.78 14.40 70.17
CA ASN A 916 -37.41 13.16 70.84
C ASN A 916 -35.91 13.05 71.17
N PHE A 917 -35.07 13.99 70.74
CA PHE A 917 -33.64 13.98 71.07
C PHE A 917 -33.34 14.54 72.47
N SER A 918 -32.65 13.76 73.28
CA SER A 918 -32.19 14.15 74.61
C SER A 918 -31.33 15.42 74.55
N GLY A 919 -31.71 16.47 75.29
CA GLY A 919 -30.97 17.73 75.36
C GLY A 919 -31.37 18.80 74.31
N LEU A 920 -32.26 18.49 73.36
CA LEU A 920 -32.72 19.48 72.37
C LEU A 920 -33.52 20.62 73.04
N HIS A 921 -34.42 20.30 73.97
CA HIS A 921 -35.18 21.29 74.73
C HIS A 921 -34.27 22.21 75.55
N ASP A 922 -33.19 21.68 76.14
CA ASP A 922 -32.20 22.48 76.87
C ASP A 922 -31.37 23.39 75.95
N LEU A 923 -31.05 22.92 74.74
CA LEU A 923 -30.41 23.71 73.70
C LEU A 923 -31.33 24.84 73.19
N ILE A 924 -32.62 24.56 72.97
CA ILE A 924 -33.61 25.57 72.59
C ILE A 924 -33.76 26.61 73.70
N LYS A 925 -33.89 26.17 74.95
CA LYS A 925 -34.01 27.05 76.11
C LYS A 925 -32.79 27.96 76.27
N SER A 926 -31.58 27.40 76.24
CA SER A 926 -30.34 28.16 76.35
C SER A 926 -30.14 29.14 75.18
N SER A 927 -30.51 28.76 73.96
CA SER A 927 -30.44 29.63 72.78
C SER A 927 -31.41 30.81 72.88
N ILE A 928 -32.64 30.58 73.35
CA ILE A 928 -33.63 31.65 73.56
C ILE A 928 -33.18 32.59 74.69
N VAL A 929 -32.68 32.05 75.81
CA VAL A 929 -32.14 32.86 76.92
C VAL A 929 -31.01 33.76 76.42
N SER A 930 -30.02 33.20 75.72
CA SER A 930 -28.91 33.96 75.15
C SER A 930 -29.36 35.03 74.16
N LEU A 931 -30.38 34.75 73.35
CA LEU A 931 -30.93 35.70 72.40
C LEU A 931 -31.67 36.86 73.10
N VAL A 932 -32.45 36.56 74.13
CA VAL A 932 -33.14 37.57 74.95
C VAL A 932 -32.11 38.47 75.64
N GLU A 933 -31.06 37.88 76.23
CA GLU A 933 -29.95 38.62 76.84
C GLU A 933 -29.25 39.56 75.85
N LYS A 934 -29.05 39.09 74.62
CA LYS A 934 -28.35 39.84 73.57
C LYS A 934 -29.16 40.99 72.97
N HIS A 935 -30.46 40.80 72.75
CA HIS A 935 -31.27 41.72 71.92
C HIS A 935 -32.38 42.47 72.66
N LEU A 936 -32.84 42.02 73.84
CA LEU A 936 -33.97 42.65 74.54
C LEU A 936 -33.72 44.12 74.88
N ALA A 937 -32.47 44.46 75.23
CA ALA A 937 -32.06 45.82 75.58
C ALA A 937 -32.20 46.83 74.44
N PHE A 938 -32.05 46.38 73.18
CA PHE A 938 -32.00 47.26 72.01
C PHE A 938 -33.21 47.06 71.06
N ASN A 939 -33.86 45.89 71.08
CA ASN A 939 -34.91 45.50 70.13
C ASN A 939 -36.11 44.83 70.82
N VAL A 940 -36.83 45.60 71.65
CA VAL A 940 -37.96 45.12 72.46
C VAL A 940 -39.05 44.47 71.62
N ASN A 941 -39.57 45.19 70.61
CA ASN A 941 -40.74 44.75 69.84
C ASN A 941 -40.47 43.45 69.07
N ASN A 942 -39.33 43.34 68.39
CA ASN A 942 -38.97 42.13 67.62
C ASN A 942 -38.72 40.93 68.54
N THR A 943 -38.14 41.15 69.73
CA THR A 943 -37.84 40.08 70.70
C THR A 943 -39.15 39.50 71.27
N PHE A 944 -40.09 40.36 71.68
CA PHE A 944 -41.39 39.90 72.18
C PHE A 944 -42.29 39.34 71.07
N GLN A 945 -42.22 39.87 69.84
CA GLN A 945 -42.89 39.26 68.69
C GLN A 945 -42.38 37.84 68.44
N LEU A 946 -41.06 37.61 68.42
CA LEU A 946 -40.50 36.26 68.33
C LEU A 946 -41.02 35.36 69.45
N LEU A 947 -40.95 35.81 70.72
CA LEU A 947 -41.45 35.04 71.86
C LEU A 947 -42.94 34.69 71.70
N SER A 948 -43.78 35.62 71.23
CA SER A 948 -45.21 35.35 70.98
C SER A 948 -45.45 34.30 69.90
N ILE A 949 -44.55 34.21 68.91
CA ILE A 949 -44.58 33.17 67.88
C ILE A 949 -44.12 31.84 68.47
N LEU A 950 -43.05 31.84 69.28
CA LEU A 950 -42.52 30.65 69.93
C LEU A 950 -43.51 30.03 70.93
N VAL A 951 -44.29 30.83 71.67
CA VAL A 951 -45.35 30.33 72.58
C VAL A 951 -46.32 29.41 71.83
N LYS A 952 -46.62 29.68 70.56
CA LYS A 952 -47.54 28.86 69.75
C LYS A 952 -46.94 27.51 69.34
N PHE A 953 -45.62 27.37 69.31
CA PHE A 953 -44.94 26.17 68.80
C PHE A 953 -44.27 25.35 69.91
N ILE A 954 -43.75 26.00 70.96
CA ILE A 954 -43.03 25.39 72.08
C ILE A 954 -43.44 26.04 73.42
N PRO A 955 -44.73 25.95 73.82
CA PRO A 955 -45.25 26.65 75.01
C PRO A 955 -44.54 26.22 76.31
N THR A 956 -44.21 24.93 76.44
CA THR A 956 -43.54 24.34 77.60
C THR A 956 -42.12 24.89 77.80
N ASP A 957 -41.35 25.05 76.71
CA ASP A 957 -40.00 25.61 76.77
C ASP A 957 -40.01 27.11 77.07
N VAL A 958 -40.96 27.86 76.50
CA VAL A 958 -41.09 29.30 76.79
C VAL A 958 -41.53 29.53 78.24
N GLN A 959 -42.43 28.68 78.77
CA GLN A 959 -42.82 28.72 80.19
C GLN A 959 -41.63 28.48 81.13
N ALA A 960 -40.74 27.54 80.79
CA ALA A 960 -39.53 27.25 81.56
C ALA A 960 -38.53 28.41 81.57
N ILE A 961 -38.51 29.27 80.54
CA ILE A 961 -37.61 30.43 80.42
C ILE A 961 -38.21 31.71 81.04
N LEU A 962 -39.52 31.73 81.33
CA LEU A 962 -40.21 32.89 81.89
C LEU A 962 -39.50 33.52 83.11
N PRO A 963 -38.93 32.76 84.08
CA PRO A 963 -38.15 33.34 85.17
C PRO A 963 -36.90 34.10 84.70
N ASN A 964 -36.21 33.60 83.67
CA ASN A 964 -35.03 34.25 83.09
C ASN A 964 -35.45 35.52 82.32
N LEU A 965 -36.56 35.45 81.58
CA LEU A 965 -37.11 36.62 80.88
C LEU A 965 -37.47 37.75 81.87
N LYS A 966 -38.11 37.42 83.01
CA LYS A 966 -38.42 38.39 84.07
C LYS A 966 -37.16 39.07 84.63
N LYS A 967 -36.12 38.27 84.91
CA LYS A 967 -34.82 38.78 85.37
C LYS A 967 -34.19 39.70 84.34
N GLN A 968 -34.21 39.30 83.06
CA GLN A 968 -33.65 40.13 81.99
C GLN A 968 -34.44 41.42 81.76
N VAL A 969 -35.77 41.40 81.85
CA VAL A 969 -36.59 42.63 81.82
C VAL A 969 -36.17 43.59 82.94
N THR A 970 -36.02 43.12 84.18
CA THR A 970 -35.56 43.96 85.30
C THR A 970 -34.15 44.50 85.09
N LEU A 971 -33.23 43.70 84.53
CA LEU A 971 -31.88 44.15 84.20
C LEU A 971 -31.88 45.20 83.10
N VAL A 972 -32.73 45.06 82.07
CA VAL A 972 -32.87 46.05 81.01
C VAL A 972 -33.48 47.35 81.54
N GLU A 973 -34.47 47.29 82.43
CA GLU A 973 -35.03 48.47 83.11
C GLU A 973 -33.98 49.22 83.93
N GLN A 974 -33.10 48.47 84.62
CA GLN A 974 -31.96 49.02 85.35
C GLN A 974 -30.91 49.63 84.41
N MET A 975 -30.53 48.93 83.33
CA MET A 975 -29.57 49.44 82.33
C MET A 975 -30.07 50.71 81.61
N ARG A 976 -31.39 50.84 81.42
CA ARG A 976 -32.01 52.05 80.84
C ARG A 976 -32.23 53.17 81.86
N GLY A 977 -32.08 52.90 83.16
CA GLY A 977 -32.26 53.87 84.24
C GLY A 977 -33.71 54.30 84.52
N VAL A 978 -34.71 53.59 83.97
CA VAL A 978 -36.11 54.03 83.99
C VAL A 978 -36.91 53.44 85.16
N GLY A 979 -36.37 52.42 85.86
CA GLY A 979 -37.02 51.76 87.00
C GLY A 979 -38.25 50.92 86.63
N PHE A 980 -39.15 51.45 85.81
CA PHE A 980 -40.34 50.78 85.28
C PHE A 980 -40.56 51.16 83.82
N ASP A 981 -40.42 50.19 82.90
CA ASP A 981 -40.65 50.40 81.47
C ASP A 981 -42.01 49.82 81.05
N ASN A 982 -42.98 50.71 80.83
CA ASN A 982 -44.34 50.36 80.42
C ASN A 982 -44.39 49.45 79.18
N THR A 983 -43.44 49.58 78.26
CA THR A 983 -43.45 48.79 77.01
C THR A 983 -42.93 47.37 77.23
N LEU A 984 -41.88 47.21 78.05
CA LEU A 984 -41.35 45.90 78.44
C LEU A 984 -42.38 45.13 79.27
N ARG A 985 -43.00 45.79 80.25
CA ARG A 985 -43.96 45.18 81.17
C ARG A 985 -45.25 44.75 80.46
N ARG A 986 -45.81 45.59 79.58
CA ARG A 986 -47.00 45.22 78.77
C ARG A 986 -46.74 44.04 77.85
N ASN A 987 -45.58 43.98 77.19
CA ASN A 987 -45.25 42.87 76.32
C ASN A 987 -44.96 41.58 77.09
N LEU A 988 -44.38 41.67 78.29
CA LEU A 988 -44.21 40.55 79.21
C LEU A 988 -45.57 40.00 79.68
N ASP A 989 -46.50 40.87 80.09
CA ASP A 989 -47.85 40.49 80.50
C ASP A 989 -48.60 39.79 79.35
N ASN A 990 -48.43 40.25 78.11
CA ASN A 990 -49.00 39.60 76.93
C ASN A 990 -48.46 38.17 76.71
N ILE A 991 -47.17 37.93 76.92
CA ILE A 991 -46.58 36.57 76.85
C ILE A 991 -47.14 35.69 77.97
N GLU A 992 -47.28 36.20 79.19
CA GLU A 992 -47.89 35.46 80.30
C GLU A 992 -49.34 35.09 80.02
N GLN A 993 -50.12 36.00 79.43
CA GLN A 993 -51.50 35.72 79.02
C GLN A 993 -51.58 34.67 77.92
N LEU A 994 -50.64 34.68 76.97
CA LEU A 994 -50.56 33.69 75.89
C LEU A 994 -50.15 32.30 76.39
N LEU A 995 -49.42 32.18 77.49
CA LEU A 995 -49.04 30.90 78.12
C LEU A 995 -50.13 30.32 79.04
N ARG A 996 -51.10 31.14 79.44
CA ARG A 996 -52.27 30.71 80.25
C ARG A 996 -53.43 30.20 79.39
N LYS A 997 -53.38 30.45 78.08
CA LYS A 997 -54.28 29.91 77.05
C LYS A 997 -53.68 28.66 76.44
#